data_AF-A0A962VW03-F1
#
_entry.id   AF-A0A962VW03-F1
#
_cell.length_a   1.000
_cell.length_b   1.000
_cell.length_c   1.000
_cell.angle_alpha   90.00
_cell.angle_beta   90.00
_cell.angle_gamma   90.00
#
_symmetry.space_group_name_H-M   'P 1'
#
loop_
_entity.id
_entity.type
_entity.pdbx_description
1 polymer ?
#
loop_
_entity_poly.entity_id
_entity_poly.type
_entity_poly.pdbx_seq_one_letter_code
_entity_poly.pdbx_strand_id
1 'polypeptide(L)'
;MTSFDQALTRLPKPLRHEVAQYWEAFQESSRTADLALPTGAILEPLARVWACSEFVARACIREPELLAELLASGNLSAPYTPGDLANRLERAVADAADEEQLMVALRRSRRREMVRIAWRDLAGLAELTETLGDLTDLADAAVNAALEQLHAWQCQQRYGAPRDSQGQPQQLVVLGMGKLGGRELNFSSDIDLILTYPDQGQTDGPRVVSNEEFFRRLGQRLNKVLAEITAEGFVFRVDLRLRPFGDSGPLAISFAAFEDYCQNHGRDWERYAMIKARVIAGDRKAGERLLTTLRPFVYRRYLDYNAFEALRGMKALIAQEVERKGMQRNIKLGPGGIREIEFIGQAFQLIYGGREPALRERGILLVLDALALSSRLPKGAVTELKEAYLFLRRVENRLQAWADRQTHDLPEEELAKARLAYAMDYPDWAAFTQALTRRIEQVSYQFAQVFGDGAEEPSGTNHAHWAELWRDDPDAESALRLLTEQGFEEPDAAWNRLRALRNSFSYRTMSPRGRARLDALLPNVLEAVATALQPTATLERVLNLLEAVARRSVYLALLADQPQALAQLVKLCAASGWIARHLARYPLLLDDLLSPATLYAPLDRTQLALELDQQLQRVPMHDEEEQLNALRYFKQAQVLRVAAADVSGAMPLMIVSDYLTEIAETLLRKVLELAWTHLAPRFGQPRCRVAGVERDAQFAIVAYGKLGGIELNYGSDLDLVFLHDSAGDPQVTAGPRQIDNAAFFAKLLQRILHLLTTRTGAGDLYEVDTRLRPSGRAGLLVSSFEAFAEYQRSQAWTWEH
;
A
#
# COMPACT_ATOMS: atom_id res chain seq x y z
N MET A 1 22.22 1.22 -54.74
CA MET A 1 21.24 0.22 -54.29
C MET A 1 21.99 -0.79 -53.44
N THR A 2 21.73 -0.85 -52.14
CA THR A 2 22.35 -1.83 -51.23
C THR A 2 21.90 -3.23 -51.64
N SER A 3 22.81 -4.16 -51.90
CA SER A 3 22.46 -5.58 -52.06
C SER A 3 22.38 -6.25 -50.69
N PHE A 4 21.64 -7.37 -50.56
CA PHE A 4 21.55 -8.08 -49.28
C PHE A 4 22.92 -8.58 -48.80
N ASP A 5 23.81 -8.96 -49.73
CA ASP A 5 25.20 -9.32 -49.43
C ASP A 5 25.96 -8.20 -48.73
N GLN A 6 25.76 -6.94 -49.15
CA GLN A 6 26.37 -5.79 -48.47
C GLN A 6 25.85 -5.63 -47.05
N ALA A 7 24.54 -5.84 -46.81
CA ALA A 7 23.97 -5.82 -45.47
C ALA A 7 24.55 -6.95 -44.58
N LEU A 8 24.71 -8.17 -45.13
CA LEU A 8 25.34 -9.30 -44.43
C LEU A 8 26.78 -9.00 -44.00
N THR A 9 27.57 -8.31 -44.83
CA THR A 9 28.97 -7.99 -44.48
C THR A 9 29.11 -7.06 -43.27
N ARG A 10 28.05 -6.30 -42.92
CA ARG A 10 28.01 -5.42 -41.74
C ARG A 10 27.68 -6.15 -40.44
N LEU A 11 27.15 -7.37 -40.52
CA LEU A 11 26.86 -8.17 -39.33
C LEU A 11 28.16 -8.75 -38.72
N PRO A 12 28.18 -9.03 -37.41
CA PRO A 12 29.24 -9.82 -36.78
C PRO A 12 29.43 -11.16 -37.51
N LYS A 13 30.69 -11.57 -37.73
CA LYS A 13 31.03 -12.79 -38.47
C LYS A 13 30.24 -14.04 -38.03
N PRO A 14 30.05 -14.32 -36.73
CA PRO A 14 29.31 -15.51 -36.29
C PRO A 14 27.86 -15.56 -36.76
N LEU A 15 27.20 -14.41 -36.94
CA LEU A 15 25.76 -14.33 -37.26
C LEU A 15 25.47 -14.42 -38.76
N ARG A 16 26.48 -14.22 -39.62
CA ARG A 16 26.26 -14.08 -41.08
C ARG A 16 25.69 -15.33 -41.73
N HIS A 17 26.15 -16.50 -41.30
CA HIS A 17 25.76 -17.77 -41.92
C HIS A 17 24.27 -18.05 -41.74
N GLU A 18 23.77 -17.90 -40.53
CA GLU A 18 22.37 -18.16 -40.20
C GLU A 18 21.42 -17.15 -40.87
N VAL A 19 21.80 -15.87 -40.91
CA VAL A 19 21.01 -14.83 -41.60
C VAL A 19 20.96 -15.05 -43.11
N ALA A 20 22.05 -15.52 -43.71
CA ALA A 20 22.05 -15.91 -45.12
C ALA A 20 21.08 -17.07 -45.40
N GLN A 21 21.03 -18.08 -44.52
CA GLN A 21 20.06 -19.18 -44.64
C GLN A 21 18.61 -18.71 -44.50
N TYR A 22 18.32 -17.79 -43.58
CA TYR A 22 16.99 -17.20 -43.46
C TYR A 22 16.58 -16.43 -44.73
N TRP A 23 17.53 -15.73 -45.35
CA TRP A 23 17.31 -15.02 -46.61
C TRP A 23 17.01 -15.97 -47.77
N GLU A 24 17.80 -17.03 -47.94
CA GLU A 24 17.54 -18.05 -48.96
C GLU A 24 16.17 -18.70 -48.79
N ALA A 25 15.80 -19.07 -47.55
CA ALA A 25 14.49 -19.65 -47.24
C ALA A 25 13.33 -18.66 -47.51
N PHE A 26 13.51 -17.38 -47.17
CA PHE A 26 12.52 -16.34 -47.46
C PHE A 26 12.37 -16.09 -48.96
N GLN A 27 13.45 -16.17 -49.73
CA GLN A 27 13.41 -16.04 -51.19
C GLN A 27 12.62 -17.18 -51.85
N GLU A 28 12.76 -18.41 -51.36
CA GLU A 28 11.96 -19.54 -51.83
C GLU A 28 10.48 -19.39 -51.47
N SER A 29 10.20 -19.00 -50.21
CA SER A 29 8.83 -18.76 -49.74
C SER A 29 8.13 -17.65 -50.54
N SER A 30 8.82 -16.53 -50.74
CA SER A 30 8.30 -15.38 -51.51
C SER A 30 8.06 -15.74 -52.98
N ARG A 31 8.92 -16.57 -53.59
CA ARG A 31 8.71 -17.09 -54.96
C ARG A 31 7.46 -17.97 -55.03
N THR A 32 7.24 -18.80 -54.02
CA THR A 32 6.05 -19.67 -53.95
C THR A 32 4.76 -18.85 -53.77
N ALA A 33 4.83 -17.71 -53.07
CA ALA A 33 3.71 -16.80 -52.84
C ALA A 33 3.53 -15.72 -53.94
N ASP A 34 4.33 -15.74 -55.01
CA ASP A 34 4.35 -14.72 -56.08
C ASP A 34 4.56 -13.28 -55.58
N LEU A 35 5.44 -13.12 -54.59
CA LEU A 35 5.77 -11.82 -53.97
C LEU A 35 7.12 -11.27 -54.43
N ALA A 36 7.17 -9.97 -54.67
CA ALA A 36 8.41 -9.26 -54.94
C ALA A 36 9.28 -9.17 -53.67
N LEU A 37 10.58 -9.42 -53.83
CA LEU A 37 11.53 -9.29 -52.72
C LEU A 37 11.72 -7.81 -52.32
N PRO A 38 11.92 -7.52 -51.02
CA PRO A 38 12.24 -6.19 -50.57
C PRO A 38 13.57 -5.73 -51.19
N THR A 39 13.66 -4.45 -51.55
CA THR A 39 14.88 -3.85 -52.13
C THR A 39 15.18 -2.49 -51.50
N GLY A 40 16.42 -2.02 -51.63
CA GLY A 40 16.84 -0.71 -51.15
C GLY A 40 17.23 -0.67 -49.67
N ALA A 41 16.96 0.47 -49.01
CA ALA A 41 17.49 0.77 -47.68
C ALA A 41 16.97 -0.17 -46.57
N ILE A 42 15.83 -0.83 -46.79
CA ILE A 42 15.21 -1.73 -45.81
C ILE A 42 16.04 -3.01 -45.56
N LEU A 43 16.91 -3.40 -46.48
CA LEU A 43 17.71 -4.61 -46.37
C LEU A 43 18.69 -4.57 -45.18
N GLU A 44 19.13 -3.37 -44.77
CA GLU A 44 20.03 -3.20 -43.64
C GLU A 44 19.31 -3.47 -42.29
N PRO A 45 18.19 -2.79 -41.96
CA PRO A 45 17.35 -3.17 -40.82
C PRO A 45 16.91 -4.63 -40.87
N LEU A 46 16.54 -5.16 -42.05
CA LEU A 46 16.11 -6.55 -42.19
C LEU A 46 17.19 -7.53 -41.74
N ALA A 47 18.41 -7.38 -42.26
CA ALA A 47 19.54 -8.23 -41.89
C ALA A 47 19.85 -8.14 -40.39
N ARG A 48 19.79 -6.93 -39.81
CA ARG A 48 19.99 -6.72 -38.37
C ARG A 48 18.91 -7.40 -37.53
N VAL A 49 17.64 -7.19 -37.85
CA VAL A 49 16.51 -7.76 -37.09
C VAL A 49 16.55 -9.29 -37.15
N TRP A 50 16.82 -9.87 -38.31
CA TRP A 50 16.92 -11.34 -38.44
C TRP A 50 18.17 -11.92 -37.76
N ALA A 51 19.27 -11.18 -37.70
CA ALA A 51 20.42 -11.57 -36.89
C ALA A 51 20.09 -11.67 -35.40
N CYS A 52 19.19 -10.79 -34.93
CA CYS A 52 18.81 -10.68 -33.53
C CYS A 52 17.60 -11.53 -33.14
N SER A 53 16.70 -11.83 -34.09
CA SER A 53 15.44 -12.53 -33.86
C SER A 53 15.16 -13.57 -34.94
N GLU A 54 15.40 -14.83 -34.56
CA GLU A 54 14.95 -16.01 -35.30
C GLU A 54 13.42 -16.07 -35.36
N PHE A 55 12.72 -15.63 -34.31
CA PHE A 55 11.26 -15.52 -34.30
C PHE A 55 10.76 -14.66 -35.47
N VAL A 56 11.31 -13.46 -35.65
CA VAL A 56 10.92 -12.57 -36.76
C VAL A 56 11.25 -13.20 -38.11
N ALA A 57 12.46 -13.73 -38.27
CA ALA A 57 12.88 -14.36 -39.52
C ALA A 57 11.95 -15.52 -39.90
N ARG A 58 11.68 -16.44 -38.97
CA ARG A 58 10.78 -17.58 -39.19
C ARG A 58 9.34 -17.16 -39.45
N ALA A 59 8.84 -16.11 -38.80
CA ALA A 59 7.50 -15.58 -39.06
C ALA A 59 7.38 -15.05 -40.49
N CYS A 60 8.37 -14.27 -40.96
CA CYS A 60 8.41 -13.77 -42.34
C CYS A 60 8.61 -14.90 -43.37
N ILE A 61 9.37 -15.95 -43.05
CA ILE A 61 9.54 -17.11 -43.95
C ILE A 61 8.24 -17.91 -44.05
N ARG A 62 7.55 -18.15 -42.92
CA ARG A 62 6.30 -18.91 -42.88
C ARG A 62 5.17 -18.20 -43.64
N GLU A 63 5.12 -16.87 -43.56
CA GLU A 63 4.05 -16.04 -44.12
C GLU A 63 4.69 -14.79 -44.75
N PRO A 64 5.23 -14.88 -45.97
CA PRO A 64 5.97 -13.78 -46.59
C PRO A 64 5.10 -12.54 -46.88
N GLU A 65 3.79 -12.72 -47.04
CA GLU A 65 2.79 -11.65 -47.14
C GLU A 65 2.84 -10.70 -45.93
N LEU A 66 3.10 -11.24 -44.73
CA LEU A 66 3.18 -10.47 -43.49
C LEU A 66 4.20 -9.34 -43.60
N LEU A 67 5.40 -9.65 -44.11
CA LEU A 67 6.46 -8.66 -44.27
C LEU A 67 6.09 -7.64 -45.36
N ALA A 68 5.54 -8.10 -46.48
CA ALA A 68 5.11 -7.24 -47.57
C ALA A 68 4.04 -6.23 -47.10
N GLU A 69 3.05 -6.67 -46.34
CA GLU A 69 2.00 -5.81 -45.77
C GLU A 69 2.55 -4.81 -44.75
N LEU A 70 3.44 -5.24 -43.86
CA LEU A 70 4.06 -4.38 -42.85
C LEU A 70 4.93 -3.30 -43.49
N LEU A 71 5.58 -3.61 -44.62
CA LEU A 71 6.32 -2.64 -45.42
C LEU A 71 5.41 -1.68 -46.17
N ALA A 72 4.40 -2.19 -46.88
CA ALA A 72 3.48 -1.39 -47.68
C ALA A 72 2.65 -0.42 -46.82
N SER A 73 2.26 -0.86 -45.61
CA SER A 73 1.52 -0.02 -44.66
C SER A 73 2.36 1.05 -43.96
N GLY A 74 3.69 0.94 -43.99
CA GLY A 74 4.60 1.82 -43.24
C GLY A 74 4.63 1.56 -41.73
N ASN A 75 3.92 0.53 -41.24
CA ASN A 75 3.76 0.25 -39.81
C ASN A 75 5.07 -0.13 -39.09
N LEU A 76 6.10 -0.55 -39.83
CA LEU A 76 7.44 -0.78 -39.26
C LEU A 76 8.15 0.53 -38.91
N SER A 77 7.84 1.62 -39.60
CA SER A 77 8.56 2.89 -39.50
C SER A 77 7.97 3.86 -38.47
N ALA A 78 6.68 3.74 -38.14
CA ALA A 78 6.00 4.66 -37.23
C ALA A 78 5.42 3.96 -35.98
N PRO A 79 5.39 4.65 -34.83
CA PRO A 79 4.64 4.19 -33.66
C PRO A 79 3.13 4.22 -33.95
N TYR A 80 2.36 3.41 -33.23
CA TYR A 80 0.91 3.49 -33.27
C TYR A 80 0.38 4.60 -32.37
N THR A 81 -0.77 5.16 -32.72
CA THR A 81 -1.50 6.09 -31.85
C THR A 81 -2.41 5.32 -30.88
N PRO A 82 -2.78 5.91 -29.73
CA PRO A 82 -3.65 5.24 -28.77
C PRO A 82 -4.96 4.76 -29.42
N GLY A 83 -5.24 3.46 -29.31
CA GLY A 83 -6.44 2.81 -29.85
C GLY A 83 -6.28 2.17 -31.24
N ASP A 84 -5.20 2.46 -31.99
CA ASP A 84 -4.99 1.86 -33.31
C ASP A 84 -4.92 0.33 -33.26
N LEU A 85 -4.22 -0.20 -32.26
CA LEU A 85 -4.05 -1.63 -32.09
C LEU A 85 -5.36 -2.33 -31.71
N ALA A 86 -6.17 -1.70 -30.86
CA ALA A 86 -7.50 -2.19 -30.49
C ALA A 86 -8.41 -2.25 -31.73
N ASN A 87 -8.50 -1.15 -32.49
CA ASN A 87 -9.29 -1.09 -33.72
C ASN A 87 -8.86 -2.15 -34.75
N ARG A 88 -7.56 -2.42 -34.87
CA ARG A 88 -7.04 -3.46 -35.77
C ARG A 88 -7.46 -4.86 -35.33
N LEU A 89 -7.33 -5.17 -34.04
CA LEU A 89 -7.72 -6.47 -33.49
C LEU A 89 -9.23 -6.69 -33.57
N GLU A 90 -10.04 -5.68 -33.23
CA GLU A 90 -11.50 -5.73 -33.35
C GLU A 90 -11.93 -6.04 -34.79
N ARG A 91 -11.32 -5.38 -35.80
CA ARG A 91 -11.57 -5.69 -37.21
C ARG A 91 -11.13 -7.09 -37.60
N ALA A 92 -9.98 -7.54 -37.11
CA ALA A 92 -9.46 -8.86 -37.44
C ALA A 92 -10.34 -10.00 -36.91
N VAL A 93 -11.06 -9.79 -35.80
CA VAL A 93 -11.96 -10.79 -35.21
C VAL A 93 -13.44 -10.59 -35.56
N ALA A 94 -13.79 -9.52 -36.29
CA ALA A 94 -15.17 -9.16 -36.57
C ALA A 94 -15.92 -10.24 -37.38
N ASP A 95 -15.23 -10.84 -38.34
CA ASP A 95 -15.80 -11.84 -39.27
C ASP A 95 -15.72 -13.28 -38.73
N ALA A 96 -15.20 -13.49 -37.51
CA ALA A 96 -15.13 -14.82 -36.93
C ALA A 96 -16.56 -15.32 -36.63
N ALA A 97 -16.95 -16.46 -37.20
CA ALA A 97 -18.28 -17.03 -36.98
C ALA A 97 -18.35 -17.96 -35.74
N ASP A 98 -17.20 -18.45 -35.30
CA ASP A 98 -17.08 -19.44 -34.22
C ASP A 98 -15.75 -19.29 -33.44
N GLU A 99 -15.59 -20.09 -32.38
CA GLU A 99 -14.38 -20.07 -31.55
C GLU A 99 -13.10 -20.44 -32.31
N GLU A 100 -13.17 -21.33 -33.29
CA GLU A 100 -11.99 -21.78 -34.03
C GLU A 100 -11.46 -20.66 -34.92
N GLN A 101 -12.35 -19.98 -35.64
CA GLN A 101 -12.02 -18.82 -36.45
C GLN A 101 -11.50 -17.66 -35.59
N LEU A 102 -12.11 -17.43 -34.42
CA LEU A 102 -11.64 -16.43 -33.45
C LEU A 102 -10.22 -16.74 -32.98
N MET A 103 -9.93 -18.01 -32.66
CA MET A 103 -8.61 -18.47 -32.24
C MET A 103 -7.55 -18.26 -33.33
N VAL A 104 -7.88 -18.51 -34.60
CA VAL A 104 -6.99 -18.26 -35.75
C VAL A 104 -6.72 -16.76 -35.91
N ALA A 105 -7.78 -15.94 -35.94
CA ALA A 105 -7.68 -14.49 -36.13
C ALA A 105 -6.80 -13.81 -35.07
N LEU A 106 -6.98 -14.17 -33.80
CA LEU A 106 -6.18 -13.63 -32.68
C LEU A 106 -4.70 -14.04 -32.78
N ARG A 107 -4.40 -15.28 -33.15
CA ARG A 107 -3.01 -15.77 -33.27
C ARG A 107 -2.25 -15.14 -34.43
N ARG A 108 -2.92 -14.98 -35.58
CA ARG A 108 -2.36 -14.24 -36.73
C ARG A 108 -2.09 -12.77 -36.38
N SER A 109 -3.06 -12.12 -35.74
CA SER A 109 -2.90 -10.74 -35.27
C SER A 109 -1.76 -10.59 -34.27
N ARG A 110 -1.65 -11.51 -33.29
CA ARG A 110 -0.53 -11.53 -32.34
C ARG A 110 0.79 -11.71 -33.05
N ARG A 111 0.94 -12.66 -33.97
CA ARG A 111 2.17 -12.86 -34.74
C ARG A 111 2.57 -11.59 -35.49
N ARG A 112 1.62 -10.97 -36.19
CA ARG A 112 1.84 -9.73 -36.94
C ARG A 112 2.37 -8.61 -36.05
N GLU A 113 1.70 -8.34 -34.95
CA GLU A 113 2.08 -7.23 -34.07
C GLU A 113 3.38 -7.53 -33.31
N MET A 114 3.62 -8.78 -32.88
CA MET A 114 4.89 -9.16 -32.27
C MET A 114 6.08 -8.99 -33.22
N VAL A 115 5.89 -9.28 -34.53
CA VAL A 115 6.91 -8.99 -35.56
C VAL A 115 7.16 -7.50 -35.68
N ARG A 116 6.11 -6.67 -35.75
CA ARG A 116 6.23 -5.20 -35.80
C ARG A 116 6.98 -4.65 -34.57
N ILE A 117 6.61 -5.11 -33.39
CA ILE A 117 7.19 -4.67 -32.11
C ILE A 117 8.67 -5.07 -32.02
N ALA A 118 9.00 -6.34 -32.29
CA ALA A 118 10.40 -6.81 -32.33
C ALA A 118 11.22 -6.04 -33.35
N TRP A 119 10.67 -5.81 -34.55
CA TRP A 119 11.35 -5.07 -35.60
C TRP A 119 11.72 -3.66 -35.13
N ARG A 120 10.76 -2.93 -34.54
CA ARG A 120 10.99 -1.55 -34.09
C ARG A 120 12.02 -1.47 -32.96
N ASP A 121 11.97 -2.37 -31.97
CA ASP A 121 13.00 -2.43 -30.91
C ASP A 121 14.38 -2.76 -31.49
N LEU A 122 14.50 -3.85 -32.24
CA LEU A 122 15.79 -4.36 -32.72
C LEU A 122 16.42 -3.48 -33.82
N ALA A 123 15.61 -2.73 -34.57
CA ALA A 123 16.09 -1.74 -35.53
C ALA A 123 16.40 -0.37 -34.88
N GLY A 124 16.17 -0.19 -33.58
CA GLY A 124 16.40 1.08 -32.88
C GLY A 124 15.40 2.18 -33.22
N LEU A 125 14.19 1.80 -33.65
CA LEU A 125 13.11 2.71 -34.05
C LEU A 125 12.10 2.99 -32.92
N ALA A 126 12.16 2.23 -31.84
CA ALA A 126 11.32 2.38 -30.66
C ALA A 126 12.17 2.35 -29.39
N GLU A 127 11.86 3.24 -28.45
CA GLU A 127 12.41 3.18 -27.10
C GLU A 127 11.74 2.06 -26.30
N LEU A 128 12.42 1.60 -25.24
CA LEU A 128 11.90 0.49 -24.41
C LEU A 128 10.49 0.78 -23.88
N THR A 129 10.18 2.01 -23.48
CA THR A 129 8.86 2.38 -22.98
C THR A 129 7.76 2.24 -24.03
N GLU A 130 8.08 2.51 -25.30
CA GLU A 130 7.16 2.25 -26.42
C GLU A 130 6.98 0.74 -26.60
N THR A 131 8.07 -0.04 -26.60
CA THR A 131 8.01 -1.51 -26.73
C THR A 131 7.16 -2.16 -25.64
N LEU A 132 7.36 -1.80 -24.37
CA LEU A 132 6.57 -2.31 -23.24
C LEU A 132 5.09 -1.88 -23.34
N GLY A 133 4.84 -0.65 -23.80
CA GLY A 133 3.51 -0.12 -24.06
C GLY A 133 2.78 -0.91 -25.12
N ASP A 134 3.40 -1.10 -26.29
CA ASP A 134 2.84 -1.84 -27.42
C ASP A 134 2.52 -3.31 -27.07
N LEU A 135 3.40 -3.98 -26.32
CA LEU A 135 3.18 -5.35 -25.83
C LEU A 135 1.99 -5.41 -24.88
N THR A 136 1.87 -4.43 -23.99
CA THR A 136 0.75 -4.33 -23.05
C THR A 136 -0.56 -4.06 -23.81
N ASP A 137 -0.56 -3.11 -24.75
CA ASP A 137 -1.74 -2.76 -25.52
C ASP A 137 -2.21 -3.93 -26.40
N LEU A 138 -1.28 -4.79 -26.85
CA LEU A 138 -1.61 -6.04 -27.54
C LEU A 138 -2.31 -7.04 -26.65
N ALA A 139 -1.86 -7.21 -25.42
CA ALA A 139 -2.56 -8.03 -24.44
C ALA A 139 -3.94 -7.48 -24.11
N ASP A 140 -4.05 -6.18 -23.82
CA ASP A 140 -5.31 -5.51 -23.50
C ASP A 140 -6.33 -5.66 -24.63
N ALA A 141 -5.93 -5.36 -25.87
CA ALA A 141 -6.80 -5.44 -27.04
C ALA A 141 -7.23 -6.87 -27.36
N ALA A 142 -6.32 -7.86 -27.26
CA ALA A 142 -6.65 -9.25 -27.54
C ALA A 142 -7.63 -9.82 -26.51
N VAL A 143 -7.42 -9.51 -25.22
CA VAL A 143 -8.34 -9.93 -24.15
C VAL A 143 -9.70 -9.27 -24.32
N ASN A 144 -9.75 -7.97 -24.63
CA ASN A 144 -11.02 -7.25 -24.79
C ASN A 144 -11.82 -7.77 -25.99
N ALA A 145 -11.19 -7.89 -27.17
CA ALA A 145 -11.84 -8.37 -28.38
C ALA A 145 -12.36 -9.82 -28.23
N ALA A 146 -11.58 -10.69 -27.59
CA ALA A 146 -12.01 -12.05 -27.30
C ALA A 146 -13.20 -12.07 -26.30
N LEU A 147 -13.13 -11.27 -25.23
CA LEU A 147 -14.18 -11.22 -24.22
C LEU A 147 -15.52 -10.73 -24.81
N GLU A 148 -15.50 -9.66 -25.59
CA GLU A 148 -16.69 -9.06 -26.20
C GLU A 148 -17.40 -10.07 -27.12
N GLN A 149 -16.66 -10.73 -28.02
CA GLN A 149 -17.23 -11.74 -28.92
C GLN A 149 -17.79 -12.94 -28.16
N LEU A 150 -17.02 -13.49 -27.22
CA LEU A 150 -17.45 -14.66 -26.44
C LEU A 150 -18.68 -14.36 -25.58
N HIS A 151 -18.74 -13.16 -25.00
CA HIS A 151 -19.89 -12.70 -24.21
C HIS A 151 -21.14 -12.57 -25.11
N ALA A 152 -21.01 -11.90 -26.26
CA ALA A 152 -22.11 -11.73 -27.22
C ALA A 152 -22.69 -13.08 -27.65
N TRP A 153 -21.84 -14.04 -28.05
CA TRP A 153 -22.28 -15.38 -28.43
C TRP A 153 -22.94 -16.13 -27.28
N GLN A 154 -22.38 -16.05 -26.06
CA GLN A 154 -22.93 -16.75 -24.91
C GLN A 154 -24.34 -16.23 -24.54
N CYS A 155 -24.55 -14.93 -24.64
CA CYS A 155 -25.86 -14.31 -24.45
C CYS A 155 -26.85 -14.73 -25.55
N GLN A 156 -26.49 -14.56 -26.82
CA GLN A 156 -27.38 -14.80 -27.96
C GLN A 156 -27.75 -16.28 -28.13
N GLN A 157 -26.80 -17.19 -27.92
CA GLN A 157 -26.99 -18.60 -28.27
C GLN A 157 -27.71 -19.40 -27.18
N ARG A 158 -27.68 -18.97 -25.91
CA ARG A 158 -28.06 -19.89 -24.82
C ARG A 158 -28.68 -19.28 -23.57
N TYR A 159 -28.10 -18.22 -23.01
CA TYR A 159 -28.41 -17.83 -21.63
C TYR A 159 -29.11 -16.49 -21.50
N GLY A 160 -29.12 -15.64 -22.52
CA GLY A 160 -29.51 -14.23 -22.38
C GLY A 160 -28.46 -13.41 -21.64
N ALA A 161 -28.80 -12.18 -21.26
CA ALA A 161 -27.95 -11.29 -20.51
C ALA A 161 -27.96 -11.64 -19.01
N PRO A 162 -26.80 -11.72 -18.33
CA PRO A 162 -26.75 -11.81 -16.87
C PRO A 162 -27.27 -10.51 -16.26
N ARG A 163 -28.16 -10.62 -15.26
CA ARG A 163 -28.76 -9.47 -14.57
C ARG A 163 -28.64 -9.62 -13.06
N ASP A 164 -28.63 -8.49 -12.36
CA ASP A 164 -28.76 -8.47 -10.90
C ASP A 164 -30.23 -8.59 -10.46
N SER A 165 -30.47 -8.52 -9.14
CA SER A 165 -31.82 -8.57 -8.55
C SER A 165 -32.72 -7.39 -8.96
N GLN A 166 -32.16 -6.29 -9.48
CA GLN A 166 -32.89 -5.11 -9.96
C GLN A 166 -33.10 -5.15 -11.48
N GLY A 167 -32.66 -6.23 -12.15
CA GLY A 167 -32.76 -6.38 -13.59
C GLY A 167 -31.70 -5.59 -14.38
N GLN A 168 -30.68 -5.01 -13.73
CA GLN A 168 -29.60 -4.32 -14.44
C GLN A 168 -28.61 -5.33 -15.04
N PRO A 169 -28.18 -5.13 -16.29
CA PRO A 169 -27.23 -6.03 -16.93
C PRO A 169 -25.88 -5.99 -16.22
N GLN A 170 -25.32 -7.18 -16.01
CA GLN A 170 -24.01 -7.38 -15.39
C GLN A 170 -22.99 -7.73 -16.47
N GLN A 171 -21.73 -7.35 -16.29
CA GLN A 171 -20.66 -7.71 -17.21
C GLN A 171 -19.45 -8.23 -16.44
N LEU A 172 -18.66 -9.06 -17.10
CA LEU A 172 -17.37 -9.48 -16.57
C LEU A 172 -16.44 -8.27 -16.55
N VAL A 173 -15.59 -8.22 -15.54
CA VAL A 173 -14.47 -7.29 -15.40
C VAL A 173 -13.20 -8.13 -15.33
N VAL A 174 -12.22 -7.78 -16.16
CA VAL A 174 -10.92 -8.44 -16.17
C VAL A 174 -9.87 -7.48 -15.61
N LEU A 175 -9.25 -7.86 -14.50
CA LEU A 175 -8.11 -7.16 -13.93
C LEU A 175 -6.82 -7.78 -14.45
N GLY A 176 -5.97 -6.97 -15.08
CA GLY A 176 -4.59 -7.31 -15.38
C GLY A 176 -3.71 -7.05 -14.16
N MET A 177 -2.88 -8.03 -13.82
CA MET A 177 -2.00 -8.02 -12.65
C MET A 177 -0.53 -7.95 -13.08
N GLY A 178 0.38 -7.83 -12.12
CA GLY A 178 1.82 -7.91 -12.38
C GLY A 178 2.30 -6.92 -13.45
N LYS A 179 3.03 -7.42 -14.46
CA LYS A 179 3.57 -6.57 -15.55
C LYS A 179 2.48 -6.00 -16.45
N LEU A 180 1.43 -6.77 -16.74
CA LEU A 180 0.29 -6.34 -17.56
C LEU A 180 -0.44 -5.16 -16.88
N GLY A 181 -0.68 -5.30 -15.58
CA GLY A 181 -1.29 -4.25 -14.76
C GLY A 181 -0.43 -2.98 -14.66
N GLY A 182 0.90 -3.16 -14.57
CA GLY A 182 1.90 -2.09 -14.59
C GLY A 182 2.13 -1.40 -15.93
N ARG A 183 1.60 -1.92 -17.04
CA ARG A 183 1.93 -1.54 -18.42
C ARG A 183 3.42 -1.73 -18.77
N GLU A 184 3.97 -2.85 -18.29
CA GLU A 184 5.40 -3.18 -18.33
C GLU A 184 5.63 -4.60 -18.89
N LEU A 185 4.72 -5.07 -19.76
CA LEU A 185 4.79 -6.41 -20.32
C LEU A 185 6.07 -6.60 -21.14
N ASN A 186 6.80 -7.69 -20.90
CA ASN A 186 7.96 -8.06 -21.69
C ASN A 186 7.57 -9.00 -22.84
N PHE A 187 8.47 -9.21 -23.80
CA PHE A 187 8.17 -9.84 -25.08
C PHE A 187 7.48 -11.20 -24.99
N SER A 188 7.90 -12.05 -24.04
CA SER A 188 7.35 -13.39 -23.81
C SER A 188 6.93 -13.54 -22.35
N SER A 189 6.00 -12.68 -21.91
CA SER A 189 5.36 -12.75 -20.58
C SER A 189 4.06 -13.55 -20.60
N ASP A 190 3.78 -14.19 -19.47
CA ASP A 190 2.43 -14.60 -19.11
C ASP A 190 1.58 -13.36 -18.81
N ILE A 191 0.27 -13.45 -19.05
CA ILE A 191 -0.70 -12.44 -18.62
C ILE A 191 -1.39 -12.93 -17.35
N ASP A 192 -1.15 -12.23 -16.24
CA ASP A 192 -1.77 -12.52 -14.96
C ASP A 192 -3.14 -11.85 -14.88
N LEU A 193 -4.23 -12.62 -14.78
CA LEU A 193 -5.61 -12.09 -14.80
C LEU A 193 -6.42 -12.48 -13.55
N ILE A 194 -7.27 -11.57 -13.09
CA ILE A 194 -8.36 -11.87 -12.14
C ILE A 194 -9.68 -11.55 -12.83
N LEU A 195 -10.60 -12.51 -12.83
CA LEU A 195 -11.94 -12.35 -13.40
C LEU A 195 -12.94 -12.05 -12.27
N THR A 196 -13.71 -10.99 -12.40
CA THR A 196 -14.66 -10.56 -11.38
C THR A 196 -15.89 -9.91 -12.00
N TYR A 197 -16.99 -9.80 -11.24
CA TYR A 197 -18.25 -9.22 -11.71
C TYR A 197 -18.97 -8.52 -10.55
N PRO A 198 -19.83 -7.51 -10.80
CA PRO A 198 -20.36 -6.67 -9.73
C PRO A 198 -21.27 -7.44 -8.77
N ASP A 199 -22.40 -7.93 -9.28
CA ASP A 199 -23.47 -8.45 -8.43
C ASP A 199 -23.87 -9.89 -8.77
N GLN A 200 -24.32 -10.60 -7.74
CA GLN A 200 -24.99 -11.88 -7.89
C GLN A 200 -26.34 -11.69 -8.60
N GLY A 201 -26.82 -12.76 -9.23
CA GLY A 201 -28.07 -12.73 -9.97
C GLY A 201 -28.18 -13.88 -10.96
N GLN A 202 -29.00 -13.71 -11.98
CA GLN A 202 -29.32 -14.75 -12.95
C GLN A 202 -29.45 -14.19 -14.37
N THR A 203 -29.31 -15.06 -15.36
CA THR A 203 -29.45 -14.70 -16.77
C THR A 203 -30.93 -14.68 -17.20
N ASP A 204 -31.28 -13.82 -18.17
CA ASP A 204 -32.67 -13.56 -18.57
C ASP A 204 -33.15 -14.33 -19.83
N GLY A 205 -32.35 -15.27 -20.34
CA GLY A 205 -32.64 -16.01 -21.55
C GLY A 205 -33.37 -17.35 -21.32
N PRO A 206 -33.51 -18.17 -22.37
CA PRO A 206 -34.34 -19.38 -22.35
C PRO A 206 -33.83 -20.45 -21.36
N ARG A 207 -32.53 -20.44 -21.07
CA ARG A 207 -31.93 -21.25 -20.00
C ARG A 207 -31.36 -20.32 -18.94
N VAL A 208 -32.04 -20.22 -17.81
CA VAL A 208 -31.61 -19.41 -16.66
C VAL A 208 -30.48 -20.13 -15.92
N VAL A 209 -29.37 -19.42 -15.71
CA VAL A 209 -28.24 -19.85 -14.86
C VAL A 209 -27.85 -18.70 -13.94
N SER A 210 -27.10 -18.98 -12.86
CA SER A 210 -26.57 -17.92 -12.01
C SER A 210 -25.49 -17.10 -12.74
N ASN A 211 -25.31 -15.85 -12.32
CA ASN A 211 -24.21 -15.01 -12.83
C ASN A 211 -22.84 -15.67 -12.59
N GLU A 212 -22.65 -16.30 -11.43
CA GLU A 212 -21.44 -17.08 -11.13
C GLU A 212 -21.18 -18.15 -12.19
N GLU A 213 -22.20 -18.96 -12.51
CA GLU A 213 -22.06 -20.01 -13.52
C GLU A 213 -21.81 -19.45 -14.92
N PHE A 214 -22.52 -18.38 -15.29
CA PHE A 214 -22.34 -17.71 -16.58
C PHE A 214 -20.91 -17.19 -16.75
N PHE A 215 -20.41 -16.43 -15.77
CA PHE A 215 -19.09 -15.82 -15.81
C PHE A 215 -17.95 -16.84 -15.64
N ARG A 216 -18.16 -17.92 -14.86
CA ARG A 216 -17.22 -19.04 -14.80
C ARG A 216 -17.06 -19.71 -16.17
N ARG A 217 -18.17 -19.97 -16.89
CA ARG A 217 -18.12 -20.55 -18.25
C ARG A 217 -17.47 -19.60 -19.25
N LEU A 218 -17.80 -18.31 -19.17
CA LEU A 218 -17.19 -17.28 -20.03
C LEU A 218 -15.67 -17.19 -19.80
N GLY A 219 -15.24 -17.18 -18.55
CA GLY A 219 -13.82 -17.19 -18.17
C GLY A 219 -13.06 -18.42 -18.66
N GLN A 220 -13.68 -19.61 -18.63
CA GLN A 220 -13.09 -20.84 -19.17
C GLN A 220 -12.86 -20.75 -20.69
N ARG A 221 -13.84 -20.22 -21.42
CA ARG A 221 -13.75 -20.01 -22.88
C ARG A 221 -12.71 -18.95 -23.23
N LEU A 222 -12.66 -17.85 -22.48
CA LEU A 222 -11.66 -16.80 -22.66
C LEU A 222 -10.25 -17.36 -22.47
N ASN A 223 -10.02 -18.11 -21.38
CA ASN A 223 -8.74 -18.76 -21.12
C ASN A 223 -8.34 -19.72 -22.25
N LYS A 224 -9.29 -20.53 -22.73
CA LYS A 224 -9.08 -21.45 -23.86
C LYS A 224 -8.63 -20.71 -25.12
N VAL A 225 -9.40 -19.69 -25.55
CA VAL A 225 -9.13 -18.94 -26.78
C VAL A 225 -7.73 -18.29 -26.75
N LEU A 226 -7.32 -17.77 -25.60
CA LEU A 226 -6.03 -17.09 -25.43
C LEU A 226 -4.85 -18.07 -25.30
N ALA A 227 -4.98 -19.12 -24.49
CA ALA A 227 -3.85 -19.95 -24.02
C ALA A 227 -3.63 -21.26 -24.78
N GLU A 228 -4.66 -21.82 -25.44
CA GLU A 228 -4.54 -23.11 -26.11
C GLU A 228 -3.52 -23.05 -27.26
N ILE A 229 -2.70 -24.10 -27.43
CA ILE A 229 -1.72 -24.16 -28.52
C ILE A 229 -2.37 -24.82 -29.73
N THR A 230 -2.49 -24.08 -30.84
CA THR A 230 -3.00 -24.57 -32.12
C THR A 230 -1.90 -24.57 -33.18
N ALA A 231 -2.21 -24.95 -34.42
CA ALA A 231 -1.29 -24.84 -35.56
C ALA A 231 -0.79 -23.40 -35.80
N GLU A 232 -1.55 -22.39 -35.37
CA GLU A 232 -1.17 -20.98 -35.46
C GLU A 232 -0.36 -20.50 -34.23
N GLY A 233 -0.17 -21.36 -33.22
CA GLY A 233 0.50 -21.05 -31.96
C GLY A 233 -0.49 -20.75 -30.84
N PHE A 234 -0.16 -19.77 -30.00
CA PHE A 234 -1.00 -19.28 -28.89
C PHE A 234 -1.04 -17.74 -28.94
N VAL A 235 -2.00 -17.12 -28.23
CA VAL A 235 -2.07 -15.66 -28.12
C VAL A 235 -1.19 -15.22 -26.94
N PHE A 236 -1.56 -15.67 -25.73
CA PHE A 236 -0.82 -15.45 -24.49
C PHE A 236 -0.95 -16.66 -23.58
N ARG A 237 0.10 -16.94 -22.82
CA ARG A 237 -0.02 -17.82 -21.64
C ARG A 237 -0.77 -17.02 -20.56
N VAL A 238 -1.80 -17.63 -19.98
CA VAL A 238 -2.66 -16.96 -19.00
C VAL A 238 -2.44 -17.58 -17.63
N ASP A 239 -2.17 -16.74 -16.63
CA ASP A 239 -2.08 -17.15 -15.24
C ASP A 239 -3.25 -16.56 -14.44
N LEU A 240 -4.03 -17.44 -13.80
CA LEU A 240 -5.22 -17.07 -13.02
C LEU A 240 -5.01 -17.30 -11.52
N ARG A 241 -3.78 -17.63 -11.08
CA ARG A 241 -3.49 -18.06 -9.69
C ARG A 241 -3.50 -16.93 -8.67
N LEU A 242 -3.43 -15.67 -9.11
CA LEU A 242 -3.52 -14.49 -8.23
C LEU A 242 -4.95 -14.17 -7.79
N ARG A 243 -5.96 -14.92 -8.26
CA ARG A 243 -7.35 -14.74 -7.82
C ARG A 243 -7.53 -15.17 -6.35
N PRO A 244 -8.55 -14.65 -5.63
CA PRO A 244 -8.88 -15.09 -4.28
C PRO A 244 -8.94 -16.61 -4.13
N PHE A 245 -8.32 -17.14 -3.06
CA PHE A 245 -8.13 -18.58 -2.79
C PHE A 245 -7.27 -19.34 -3.82
N GLY A 246 -6.62 -18.65 -4.75
CA GLY A 246 -5.73 -19.24 -5.75
C GLY A 246 -6.43 -20.31 -6.59
N ASP A 247 -5.75 -21.45 -6.82
CA ASP A 247 -6.27 -22.53 -7.64
C ASP A 247 -7.54 -23.19 -7.10
N SER A 248 -7.75 -23.14 -5.78
CA SER A 248 -8.94 -23.68 -5.14
C SER A 248 -10.14 -22.72 -5.16
N GLY A 249 -9.94 -21.47 -5.57
CA GLY A 249 -10.97 -20.45 -5.64
C GLY A 249 -11.81 -20.49 -6.93
N PRO A 250 -13.01 -19.85 -6.91
CA PRO A 250 -13.84 -19.72 -8.10
C PRO A 250 -13.08 -18.97 -9.20
N LEU A 251 -13.32 -19.35 -10.46
CA LEU A 251 -12.64 -18.74 -11.61
C LEU A 251 -13.03 -17.27 -11.79
N ALA A 252 -14.29 -16.94 -11.49
CA ALA A 252 -14.83 -15.59 -11.48
C ALA A 252 -15.51 -15.34 -10.13
N ILE A 253 -15.23 -14.20 -9.50
CA ILE A 253 -15.71 -13.87 -8.15
C ILE A 253 -16.53 -12.57 -8.15
N SER A 254 -17.61 -12.50 -7.37
CA SER A 254 -18.38 -11.26 -7.23
C SER A 254 -17.61 -10.19 -6.44
N PHE A 255 -17.96 -8.91 -6.61
CA PHE A 255 -17.28 -7.83 -5.89
C PHE A 255 -17.40 -7.98 -4.38
N ALA A 256 -18.60 -8.31 -3.88
CA ALA A 256 -18.82 -8.53 -2.45
C ALA A 256 -17.95 -9.66 -1.88
N ALA A 257 -17.80 -10.78 -2.61
CA ALA A 257 -16.98 -11.90 -2.16
C ALA A 257 -15.47 -11.58 -2.24
N PHE A 258 -15.05 -10.78 -3.22
CA PHE A 258 -13.67 -10.33 -3.32
C PHE A 258 -13.32 -9.36 -2.18
N GLU A 259 -14.20 -8.41 -1.88
CA GLU A 259 -14.04 -7.50 -0.74
C GLU A 259 -13.94 -8.27 0.58
N ASP A 260 -14.87 -9.20 0.84
CA ASP A 260 -14.87 -10.05 2.03
C ASP A 260 -13.56 -10.84 2.16
N TYR A 261 -13.08 -11.45 1.06
CA TYR A 261 -11.80 -12.14 1.05
C TYR A 261 -10.63 -11.23 1.41
N CYS A 262 -10.57 -10.03 0.83
CA CYS A 262 -9.47 -9.09 1.11
C CYS A 262 -9.48 -8.65 2.57
N GLN A 263 -10.66 -8.46 3.17
CA GLN A 263 -10.82 -8.05 4.57
C GLN A 263 -10.47 -9.19 5.54
N ASN A 264 -10.98 -10.40 5.30
CA ASN A 264 -10.90 -11.50 6.27
C ASN A 264 -9.70 -12.43 6.06
N HIS A 265 -9.20 -12.55 4.84
CA HIS A 265 -8.20 -13.56 4.45
C HIS A 265 -6.96 -12.98 3.76
N GLY A 266 -7.00 -11.71 3.35
CA GLY A 266 -5.96 -11.09 2.54
C GLY A 266 -4.59 -10.99 3.21
N ARG A 267 -3.59 -11.57 2.55
CA ARG A 267 -2.19 -11.68 2.99
C ARG A 267 -1.35 -10.53 2.43
N ASP A 268 -0.17 -10.32 3.03
CA ASP A 268 0.69 -9.18 2.66
C ASP A 268 1.27 -9.26 1.25
N TRP A 269 1.59 -10.46 0.77
CA TRP A 269 2.04 -10.65 -0.61
C TRP A 269 0.91 -10.40 -1.62
N GLU A 270 -0.36 -10.58 -1.24
CA GLU A 270 -1.51 -10.24 -2.10
C GLU A 270 -1.66 -8.73 -2.21
N ARG A 271 -1.39 -7.98 -1.13
CA ARG A 271 -1.30 -6.51 -1.18
C ARG A 271 -0.21 -6.08 -2.14
N TYR A 272 0.98 -6.70 -2.06
CA TYR A 272 2.09 -6.46 -2.99
C TYR A 272 1.66 -6.69 -4.45
N ALA A 273 0.97 -7.79 -4.75
CA ALA A 273 0.47 -8.08 -6.09
C ALA A 273 -0.61 -7.08 -6.57
N MET A 274 -1.52 -6.67 -5.67
CA MET A 274 -2.64 -5.77 -5.99
C MET A 274 -2.22 -4.33 -6.28
N ILE A 275 -1.00 -3.90 -5.93
CA ILE A 275 -0.43 -2.59 -6.33
C ILE A 275 -0.55 -2.39 -7.85
N LYS A 276 -0.31 -3.46 -8.61
CA LYS A 276 -0.29 -3.42 -10.07
C LYS A 276 -1.67 -3.63 -10.69
N ALA A 277 -2.72 -3.92 -9.91
CA ALA A 277 -4.04 -4.25 -10.46
C ALA A 277 -4.62 -3.11 -11.32
N ARG A 278 -5.02 -3.44 -12.56
CA ARG A 278 -5.59 -2.49 -13.54
C ARG A 278 -6.73 -3.16 -14.30
N VAL A 279 -7.82 -2.44 -14.55
CA VAL A 279 -8.90 -2.96 -15.40
C VAL A 279 -8.44 -2.95 -16.87
N ILE A 280 -8.49 -4.10 -17.55
CA ILE A 280 -8.02 -4.23 -18.93
C ILE A 280 -9.15 -4.49 -19.93
N ALA A 281 -10.21 -5.19 -19.52
CA ALA A 281 -11.33 -5.57 -20.39
C ALA A 281 -12.65 -5.67 -19.61
N GLY A 282 -13.76 -5.58 -20.34
CA GLY A 282 -15.11 -5.62 -19.79
C GLY A 282 -15.58 -4.27 -19.23
N ASP A 283 -16.44 -4.27 -18.20
CA ASP A 283 -16.95 -3.01 -17.63
C ASP A 283 -15.87 -2.26 -16.83
N ARG A 284 -15.18 -1.36 -17.53
CA ARG A 284 -14.13 -0.51 -16.96
C ARG A 284 -14.62 0.36 -15.81
N LYS A 285 -15.86 0.88 -15.88
CA LYS A 285 -16.40 1.75 -14.83
C LYS A 285 -16.67 0.94 -13.57
N ALA A 286 -17.21 -0.26 -13.69
CA ALA A 286 -17.40 -1.16 -12.54
C ALA A 286 -16.08 -1.60 -11.92
N GLY A 287 -15.10 -1.97 -12.75
CA GLY A 287 -13.78 -2.37 -12.26
C GLY A 287 -13.05 -1.27 -11.50
N GLU A 288 -13.11 -0.02 -11.95
CA GLU A 288 -12.49 1.11 -11.23
C GLU A 288 -13.18 1.41 -9.89
N ARG A 289 -14.50 1.15 -9.78
CA ARG A 289 -15.20 1.20 -8.48
C ARG A 289 -14.64 0.13 -7.55
N LEU A 290 -14.51 -1.12 -8.00
CA LEU A 290 -13.92 -2.20 -7.21
C LEU A 290 -12.50 -1.85 -6.74
N LEU A 291 -11.62 -1.39 -7.64
CA LEU A 291 -10.24 -1.02 -7.29
C LEU A 291 -10.20 0.14 -6.29
N THR A 292 -11.17 1.06 -6.35
CA THR A 292 -11.32 2.12 -5.35
C THR A 292 -11.74 1.57 -4.00
N THR A 293 -12.68 0.63 -3.96
CA THR A 293 -13.10 -0.07 -2.73
C THR A 293 -11.95 -0.88 -2.11
N LEU A 294 -11.15 -1.57 -2.92
CA LEU A 294 -10.00 -2.37 -2.44
C LEU A 294 -8.77 -1.52 -2.09
N ARG A 295 -8.78 -0.21 -2.35
CA ARG A 295 -7.63 0.68 -2.09
C ARG A 295 -7.14 0.63 -0.64
N PRO A 296 -7.99 0.62 0.41
CA PRO A 296 -7.54 0.53 1.79
C PRO A 296 -6.87 -0.80 2.14
N PHE A 297 -7.23 -1.89 1.44
CA PHE A 297 -6.57 -3.19 1.61
C PHE A 297 -5.12 -3.15 1.11
N VAL A 298 -4.88 -2.53 -0.07
CA VAL A 298 -3.56 -2.40 -0.69
C VAL A 298 -2.70 -1.36 0.03
N TYR A 299 -3.25 -0.16 0.26
CA TYR A 299 -2.54 1.00 0.78
C TYR A 299 -3.06 1.36 2.17
N ARG A 300 -2.46 0.77 3.20
CA ARG A 300 -2.87 0.99 4.59
C ARG A 300 -2.63 2.43 4.99
N ARG A 301 -3.63 3.03 5.66
CA ARG A 301 -3.52 4.40 6.18
C ARG A 301 -2.61 4.48 7.41
N TYR A 302 -2.66 3.45 8.24
CA TYR A 302 -1.80 3.24 9.39
C TYR A 302 -0.91 2.05 9.09
N LEU A 303 0.40 2.30 9.06
CA LEU A 303 1.38 1.24 9.00
C LEU A 303 1.52 0.64 10.38
N ASP A 304 1.28 -0.66 10.48
CA ASP A 304 1.75 -1.45 11.60
C ASP A 304 3.12 -2.06 11.25
N TYR A 305 3.89 -2.43 12.26
CA TYR A 305 5.23 -2.98 12.06
C TYR A 305 5.25 -4.38 11.39
N ASN A 306 4.27 -5.26 11.62
CA ASN A 306 3.25 -5.58 10.62
C ASN A 306 3.78 -5.61 9.17
N ALA A 307 3.57 -4.50 8.48
CA ALA A 307 3.93 -4.30 7.08
C ALA A 307 5.44 -4.38 6.82
N PHE A 308 6.28 -3.83 7.71
CA PHE A 308 7.74 -3.87 7.56
C PHE A 308 8.30 -5.29 7.69
N GLU A 309 7.76 -6.08 8.63
CA GLU A 309 8.09 -7.50 8.72
C GLU A 309 7.64 -8.30 7.52
N ALA A 310 6.45 -8.02 6.99
CA ALA A 310 5.98 -8.69 5.80
C ALA A 310 6.93 -8.44 4.61
N LEU A 311 7.45 -7.22 4.49
CA LEU A 311 8.47 -6.86 3.51
C LEU A 311 9.78 -7.62 3.76
N ARG A 312 10.29 -7.67 5.01
CA ARG A 312 11.49 -8.47 5.35
C ARG A 312 11.28 -9.96 5.05
N GLY A 313 10.10 -10.50 5.36
CA GLY A 313 9.74 -11.89 5.07
C GLY A 313 9.69 -12.17 3.57
N MET A 314 9.10 -11.28 2.78
CA MET A 314 9.12 -11.39 1.32
C MET A 314 10.53 -11.31 0.74
N LYS A 315 11.38 -10.41 1.25
CA LYS A 315 12.81 -10.34 0.89
C LYS A 315 13.52 -11.67 1.16
N ALA A 316 13.34 -12.24 2.35
CA ALA A 316 13.98 -13.51 2.74
C ALA A 316 13.52 -14.67 1.84
N LEU A 317 12.24 -14.74 1.50
CA LEU A 317 11.70 -15.76 0.58
C LEU A 317 12.29 -15.61 -0.82
N ILE A 318 12.44 -14.37 -1.33
CA ILE A 318 13.07 -14.12 -2.63
C ILE A 318 14.52 -14.60 -2.60
N ALA A 319 15.29 -14.23 -1.58
CA ALA A 319 16.70 -14.61 -1.45
C ALA A 319 16.90 -16.14 -1.36
N GLN A 320 16.11 -16.82 -0.52
CA GLN A 320 16.16 -18.29 -0.38
C GLN A 320 15.83 -19.02 -1.69
N GLU A 321 14.85 -18.53 -2.45
CA GLU A 321 14.45 -19.16 -3.71
C GLU A 321 15.54 -19.02 -4.78
N VAL A 322 16.27 -17.90 -4.79
CA VAL A 322 17.40 -17.65 -5.70
C VAL A 322 18.56 -18.60 -5.40
N GLU A 323 18.90 -18.74 -4.12
CA GLU A 323 19.99 -19.63 -3.68
C GLU A 323 19.65 -21.10 -3.93
N ARG A 324 18.44 -21.53 -3.57
CA ARG A 324 17.96 -22.90 -3.77
C ARG A 324 17.97 -23.34 -5.24
N LYS A 325 17.68 -22.44 -6.17
CA LYS A 325 17.61 -22.75 -7.60
C LYS A 325 18.90 -22.44 -8.38
N GLY A 326 19.95 -21.95 -7.73
CA GLY A 326 21.21 -21.60 -8.41
C GLY A 326 21.05 -20.49 -9.46
N MET A 327 20.09 -19.58 -9.29
CA MET A 327 19.69 -18.57 -10.29
C MET A 327 20.62 -17.34 -10.34
N GLN A 328 21.92 -17.52 -10.12
CA GLN A 328 22.90 -16.43 -10.05
C GLN A 328 23.06 -15.67 -11.38
N ARG A 329 22.84 -16.35 -12.52
CA ARG A 329 22.95 -15.75 -13.87
C ARG A 329 21.61 -15.26 -14.42
N ASN A 330 20.57 -15.23 -13.59
CA ASN A 330 19.23 -14.85 -13.98
C ASN A 330 19.06 -13.33 -13.83
N ILE A 331 18.84 -12.61 -14.93
CA ILE A 331 18.79 -11.13 -14.89
C ILE A 331 17.57 -10.56 -14.14
N LYS A 332 16.56 -11.40 -13.85
CA LYS A 332 15.34 -11.00 -13.17
C LYS A 332 15.40 -11.33 -11.68
N LEU A 333 15.75 -12.57 -11.34
CA LEU A 333 15.70 -13.09 -9.98
C LEU A 333 17.05 -13.04 -9.27
N GLY A 334 18.18 -13.05 -9.99
CA GLY A 334 19.50 -12.99 -9.39
C GLY A 334 19.74 -11.69 -8.60
N PRO A 335 20.78 -11.65 -7.75
CA PRO A 335 21.15 -10.44 -7.01
C PRO A 335 21.33 -9.25 -7.96
N GLY A 336 20.82 -8.08 -7.59
CA GLY A 336 20.87 -6.88 -8.43
C GLY A 336 19.97 -6.95 -9.69
N GLY A 337 19.10 -7.97 -9.78
CA GLY A 337 18.20 -8.17 -10.89
C GLY A 337 16.97 -7.26 -10.87
N ILE A 338 16.15 -7.39 -11.91
CA ILE A 338 14.94 -6.57 -12.09
C ILE A 338 13.99 -6.65 -10.88
N ARG A 339 13.87 -7.83 -10.26
CA ARG A 339 12.97 -8.07 -9.13
C ARG A 339 13.34 -7.22 -7.91
N GLU A 340 14.63 -6.96 -7.66
CA GLU A 340 15.07 -6.12 -6.55
C GLU A 340 14.66 -4.66 -6.76
N ILE A 341 14.76 -4.14 -8.00
CA ILE A 341 14.30 -2.79 -8.35
C ILE A 341 12.79 -2.65 -8.13
N GLU A 342 12.01 -3.62 -8.63
CA GLU A 342 10.56 -3.68 -8.42
C GLU A 342 10.21 -3.71 -6.93
N PHE A 343 10.96 -4.51 -6.16
CA PHE A 343 10.75 -4.68 -4.74
C PHE A 343 11.05 -3.41 -3.95
N ILE A 344 12.14 -2.68 -4.27
CA ILE A 344 12.41 -1.37 -3.68
C ILE A 344 11.19 -0.46 -3.87
N GLY A 345 10.79 -0.22 -5.12
CA GLY A 345 9.67 0.68 -5.40
C GLY A 345 8.39 0.25 -4.69
N GLN A 346 7.96 -1.00 -4.87
CA GLN A 346 6.70 -1.51 -4.30
C GLN A 346 6.72 -1.57 -2.77
N ALA A 347 7.87 -1.80 -2.13
CA ALA A 347 7.99 -1.68 -0.68
C ALA A 347 7.65 -0.27 -0.21
N PHE A 348 8.21 0.76 -0.84
CA PHE A 348 7.85 2.14 -0.54
C PHE A 348 6.38 2.43 -0.86
N GLN A 349 5.79 1.84 -1.90
CA GLN A 349 4.36 1.99 -2.19
C GLN A 349 3.48 1.38 -1.09
N LEU A 350 3.83 0.21 -0.55
CA LEU A 350 3.09 -0.41 0.56
C LEU A 350 3.24 0.38 1.85
N ILE A 351 4.43 0.93 2.10
CA ILE A 351 4.71 1.76 3.28
C ILE A 351 3.95 3.09 3.15
N TYR A 352 4.27 3.88 2.13
CA TYR A 352 3.86 5.28 2.07
C TYR A 352 2.63 5.54 1.20
N GLY A 353 2.23 4.62 0.32
CA GLY A 353 1.12 4.83 -0.62
C GLY A 353 -0.23 5.10 0.06
N GLY A 354 -0.42 4.68 1.31
CA GLY A 354 -1.60 5.07 2.10
C GLY A 354 -1.70 6.57 2.37
N ARG A 355 -0.55 7.23 2.59
CA ARG A 355 -0.43 8.65 2.95
C ARG A 355 -0.02 9.53 1.77
N GLU A 356 0.67 8.97 0.79
CA GLU A 356 1.21 9.66 -0.39
C GLU A 356 0.56 9.10 -1.66
N PRO A 357 -0.54 9.71 -2.16
CA PRO A 357 -1.23 9.23 -3.35
C PRO A 357 -0.35 9.16 -4.61
N ALA A 358 0.70 9.99 -4.71
CA ALA A 358 1.67 9.96 -5.81
C ALA A 358 2.44 8.63 -5.91
N LEU A 359 2.53 7.87 -4.82
CA LEU A 359 3.14 6.52 -4.82
C LEU A 359 2.15 5.41 -5.19
N ARG A 360 0.92 5.72 -5.58
CA ARG A 360 -0.07 4.73 -6.05
C ARG A 360 0.03 4.47 -7.56
N GLU A 361 1.06 5.00 -8.19
CA GLU A 361 1.37 4.73 -9.59
C GLU A 361 1.67 3.25 -9.82
N ARG A 362 1.28 2.73 -10.99
CA ARG A 362 1.49 1.30 -11.29
C ARG A 362 2.86 1.07 -11.91
N GLY A 363 3.36 1.92 -12.79
CA GLY A 363 4.65 1.72 -13.47
C GLY A 363 5.85 2.03 -12.56
N ILE A 364 6.85 1.15 -12.50
CA ILE A 364 8.00 1.29 -11.60
C ILE A 364 8.83 2.54 -11.89
N LEU A 365 8.96 2.93 -13.16
CA LEU A 365 9.70 4.14 -13.52
C LEU A 365 9.03 5.40 -12.95
N LEU A 366 7.69 5.46 -12.98
CA LEU A 366 6.92 6.56 -12.40
C LEU A 366 6.98 6.55 -10.87
N VAL A 367 6.97 5.35 -10.26
CA VAL A 367 7.15 5.19 -8.82
C VAL A 367 8.53 5.68 -8.38
N LEU A 368 9.59 5.34 -9.11
CA LEU A 368 10.95 5.83 -8.82
C LEU A 368 11.03 7.36 -8.94
N ASP A 369 10.37 7.96 -9.93
CA ASP A 369 10.27 9.42 -10.04
C ASP A 369 9.53 10.05 -8.86
N ALA A 370 8.42 9.45 -8.42
CA ALA A 370 7.68 9.90 -7.25
C ALA A 370 8.54 9.81 -5.96
N LEU A 371 9.35 8.76 -5.81
CA LEU A 371 10.26 8.60 -4.66
C LEU A 371 11.37 9.65 -4.62
N ALA A 372 11.90 10.06 -5.78
CA ALA A 372 12.82 11.19 -5.86
C ALA A 372 12.15 12.51 -5.49
N LEU A 373 10.91 12.74 -5.95
CA LEU A 373 10.15 13.96 -5.69
C LEU A 373 9.77 14.11 -4.21
N SER A 374 9.37 13.02 -3.55
CA SER A 374 9.07 13.02 -2.11
C SER A 374 10.29 12.87 -1.20
N SER A 375 11.51 12.89 -1.77
CA SER A 375 12.79 12.75 -1.04
C SER A 375 12.87 11.46 -0.20
N ARG A 376 12.14 10.42 -0.60
CA ARG A 376 12.17 9.09 0.03
C ARG A 376 13.38 8.27 -0.41
N LEU A 377 13.90 8.56 -1.62
CA LEU A 377 15.20 8.07 -2.10
C LEU A 377 16.05 9.24 -2.62
N PRO A 378 17.39 9.20 -2.44
CA PRO A 378 18.29 10.16 -3.04
C PRO A 378 18.14 10.17 -4.57
N LYS A 379 18.18 11.36 -5.19
CA LYS A 379 18.05 11.50 -6.65
C LYS A 379 19.07 10.66 -7.42
N GLY A 380 20.32 10.60 -6.95
CA GLY A 380 21.36 9.77 -7.55
C GLY A 380 21.02 8.28 -7.58
N ALA A 381 20.51 7.74 -6.45
CA ALA A 381 20.05 6.36 -6.36
C ALA A 381 18.89 6.07 -7.33
N VAL A 382 17.94 7.01 -7.44
CA VAL A 382 16.83 6.90 -8.39
C VAL A 382 17.32 6.87 -9.85
N THR A 383 18.27 7.73 -10.22
CA THR A 383 18.86 7.71 -11.56
C THR A 383 19.53 6.36 -11.85
N GLU A 384 20.33 5.84 -10.93
CA GLU A 384 20.99 4.53 -11.07
C GLU A 384 19.98 3.38 -11.24
N LEU A 385 18.93 3.35 -10.41
CA LEU A 385 17.88 2.33 -10.48
C LEU A 385 17.09 2.40 -11.80
N LYS A 386 16.77 3.60 -12.29
CA LYS A 386 16.09 3.78 -13.58
C LYS A 386 16.96 3.31 -14.75
N GLU A 387 18.23 3.70 -14.77
CA GLU A 387 19.18 3.26 -15.81
C GLU A 387 19.35 1.73 -15.81
N ALA A 388 19.51 1.12 -14.63
CA ALA A 388 19.61 -0.31 -14.48
C ALA A 388 18.33 -1.03 -14.93
N TYR A 389 17.14 -0.53 -14.54
CA TYR A 389 15.87 -1.10 -14.95
C TYR A 389 15.69 -1.10 -16.47
N LEU A 390 15.94 0.05 -17.12
CA LEU A 390 15.84 0.19 -18.57
C LEU A 390 16.83 -0.76 -19.28
N PHE A 391 18.06 -0.86 -18.76
CA PHE A 391 19.07 -1.76 -19.32
C PHE A 391 18.66 -3.23 -19.19
N LEU A 392 18.33 -3.69 -17.97
CA LEU A 392 17.98 -5.08 -17.69
C LEU A 392 16.70 -5.52 -18.43
N ARG A 393 15.71 -4.63 -18.56
CA ARG A 393 14.50 -4.89 -19.35
C ARG A 393 14.76 -5.01 -20.85
N ARG A 394 15.67 -4.20 -21.41
CA ARG A 394 16.09 -4.38 -22.81
C ARG A 394 16.80 -5.72 -23.01
N VAL A 395 17.67 -6.12 -22.08
CA VAL A 395 18.30 -7.45 -22.11
C VAL A 395 17.25 -8.55 -22.06
N GLU A 396 16.28 -8.47 -21.14
CA GLU A 396 15.18 -9.43 -21.00
C GLU A 396 14.36 -9.53 -22.29
N ASN A 397 13.92 -8.40 -22.85
CA ASN A 397 13.15 -8.39 -24.09
C ASN A 397 13.94 -8.99 -25.26
N ARG A 398 15.23 -8.70 -25.39
CA ARG A 398 16.06 -9.20 -26.51
C ARG A 398 16.38 -10.68 -26.38
N LEU A 399 16.58 -11.17 -25.16
CA LEU A 399 16.69 -12.62 -24.88
C LEU A 399 15.42 -13.36 -25.29
N GLN A 400 14.26 -12.80 -24.96
CA GLN A 400 12.96 -13.40 -25.27
C GLN A 400 12.61 -13.30 -26.75
N ALA A 401 12.87 -12.13 -27.36
CA ALA A 401 12.58 -11.83 -28.76
C ALA A 401 13.43 -12.62 -29.74
N TRP A 402 14.55 -13.21 -29.31
CA TRP A 402 15.32 -14.13 -30.16
C TRP A 402 14.40 -15.23 -30.71
N ALA A 403 13.70 -15.97 -29.85
CA ALA A 403 12.94 -17.16 -30.26
C ALA A 403 11.51 -17.21 -29.68
N ASP A 404 11.00 -16.09 -29.16
CA ASP A 404 9.71 -16.00 -28.45
C ASP A 404 9.61 -17.00 -27.29
N ARG A 405 10.67 -17.05 -26.47
CA ARG A 405 10.76 -17.94 -25.31
C ARG A 405 10.80 -17.14 -24.03
N GLN A 406 10.11 -17.65 -23.00
CA GLN A 406 10.15 -17.08 -21.65
C GLN A 406 11.44 -17.53 -20.94
N THR A 407 12.53 -16.82 -21.24
CA THR A 407 13.83 -17.01 -20.59
C THR A 407 14.24 -15.73 -19.86
N HIS A 408 14.98 -15.93 -18.78
CA HIS A 408 15.62 -14.88 -17.99
C HIS A 408 17.11 -15.17 -17.76
N ASP A 409 17.62 -16.27 -18.29
CA ASP A 409 18.99 -16.70 -18.10
C ASP A 409 19.87 -16.23 -19.26
N LEU A 410 21.07 -15.77 -18.93
CA LEU A 410 22.05 -15.38 -19.93
C LEU A 410 22.51 -16.59 -20.75
N PRO A 411 22.76 -16.44 -22.06
CA PRO A 411 23.17 -17.53 -22.92
C PRO A 411 24.59 -18.02 -22.59
N GLU A 412 24.80 -19.32 -22.75
CA GLU A 412 26.12 -19.94 -22.60
C GLU A 412 26.83 -20.18 -23.94
N GLU A 413 26.05 -20.40 -25.00
CA GLU A 413 26.56 -20.66 -26.35
C GLU A 413 27.14 -19.39 -26.99
N GLU A 414 28.29 -19.53 -27.66
CA GLU A 414 29.03 -18.39 -28.25
C GLU A 414 28.22 -17.63 -29.30
N LEU A 415 27.44 -18.33 -30.13
CA LEU A 415 26.58 -17.68 -31.13
C LEU A 415 25.49 -16.83 -30.46
N ALA A 416 24.89 -17.35 -29.40
CA ALA A 416 23.84 -16.66 -28.64
C ALA A 416 24.39 -15.45 -27.87
N LYS A 417 25.61 -15.56 -27.31
CA LYS A 417 26.33 -14.43 -26.71
C LYS A 417 26.61 -13.33 -27.74
N ALA A 418 27.12 -13.70 -28.92
CA ALA A 418 27.37 -12.76 -30.01
C ALA A 418 26.09 -12.07 -30.47
N ARG A 419 24.98 -12.81 -30.55
CA ARG A 419 23.65 -12.27 -30.87
C ARG A 419 23.18 -11.26 -29.84
N LEU A 420 23.22 -11.60 -28.56
CA LEU A 420 22.76 -10.69 -27.50
C LEU A 420 23.63 -9.43 -27.41
N ALA A 421 24.96 -9.57 -27.50
CA ALA A 421 25.88 -8.44 -27.50
C ALA A 421 25.58 -7.48 -28.68
N TYR A 422 25.41 -8.04 -29.89
CA TYR A 422 25.05 -7.26 -31.07
C TYR A 422 23.68 -6.61 -30.96
N ALA A 423 22.67 -7.35 -30.48
CA ALA A 423 21.33 -6.82 -30.24
C ALA A 423 21.36 -5.67 -29.21
N MET A 424 22.27 -5.73 -28.23
CA MET A 424 22.52 -4.70 -27.21
C MET A 424 23.43 -3.55 -27.67
N ASP A 425 23.86 -3.53 -28.93
CA ASP A 425 24.78 -2.54 -29.50
C ASP A 425 26.17 -2.52 -28.83
N TYR A 426 26.62 -3.68 -28.35
CA TYR A 426 27.98 -3.89 -27.87
C TYR A 426 28.85 -4.60 -28.92
N PRO A 427 30.15 -4.28 -29.00
CA PRO A 427 31.05 -4.88 -29.99
C PRO A 427 31.28 -6.38 -29.75
N ASP A 428 31.27 -6.81 -28.49
CA ASP A 428 31.48 -8.20 -28.09
C ASP A 428 30.82 -8.50 -26.73
N TRP A 429 30.87 -9.79 -26.35
CA TRP A 429 30.32 -10.29 -25.10
C TRP A 429 31.01 -9.73 -23.85
N ALA A 430 32.31 -9.43 -23.93
CA ALA A 430 33.07 -8.95 -22.77
C ALA A 430 32.64 -7.52 -22.41
N ALA A 431 32.51 -6.63 -23.40
CA ALA A 431 32.01 -5.28 -23.23
C ALA A 431 30.58 -5.26 -22.70
N PHE A 432 29.71 -6.12 -23.24
CA PHE A 432 28.35 -6.28 -22.73
C PHE A 432 28.31 -6.75 -21.26
N THR A 433 29.10 -7.78 -20.92
CA THR A 433 29.13 -8.34 -19.57
C THR A 433 29.63 -7.32 -18.55
N GLN A 434 30.67 -6.54 -18.90
CA GLN A 434 31.16 -5.47 -18.03
C GLN A 434 30.08 -4.42 -17.73
N ALA A 435 29.32 -4.01 -18.76
CA ALA A 435 28.21 -3.08 -18.58
C ALA A 435 27.10 -3.69 -17.71
N LEU A 436 26.76 -4.96 -17.94
CA LEU A 436 25.75 -5.68 -17.15
C LEU A 436 26.15 -5.79 -15.67
N THR A 437 27.38 -6.23 -15.38
CA THR A 437 27.90 -6.37 -14.01
C THR A 437 27.83 -5.05 -13.26
N ARG A 438 28.22 -3.94 -13.90
CA ARG A 438 28.12 -2.60 -13.29
C ARG A 438 26.69 -2.26 -12.89
N ARG A 439 25.69 -2.58 -13.73
CA ARG A 439 24.27 -2.31 -13.40
C ARG A 439 23.77 -3.20 -12.27
N ILE A 440 24.15 -4.47 -12.27
CA ILE A 440 23.81 -5.42 -11.21
C ILE A 440 24.37 -4.95 -9.86
N GLU A 441 25.66 -4.60 -9.81
CA GLU A 441 26.31 -4.12 -8.58
C GLU A 441 25.67 -2.83 -8.05
N GLN A 442 25.30 -1.90 -8.94
CA GLN A 442 24.56 -0.68 -8.57
C GLN A 442 23.22 -1.02 -7.90
N VAL A 443 22.43 -1.93 -8.48
CA VAL A 443 21.13 -2.33 -7.91
C VAL A 443 21.34 -3.03 -6.57
N SER A 444 22.26 -3.98 -6.48
CA SER A 444 22.55 -4.69 -5.23
C SER A 444 22.99 -3.73 -4.12
N TYR A 445 23.81 -2.73 -4.44
CA TYR A 445 24.20 -1.70 -3.49
C TYR A 445 22.98 -0.91 -3.00
N GLN A 446 22.13 -0.40 -3.91
CA GLN A 446 20.94 0.36 -3.51
C GLN A 446 19.94 -0.50 -2.72
N PHE A 447 19.78 -1.77 -3.09
CA PHE A 447 18.95 -2.72 -2.37
C PHE A 447 19.45 -2.95 -0.93
N ALA A 448 20.76 -3.08 -0.76
CA ALA A 448 21.39 -3.19 0.55
C ALA A 448 21.28 -1.90 1.38
N GLN A 449 21.29 -0.71 0.76
CA GLN A 449 21.06 0.54 1.49
C GLN A 449 19.61 0.66 2.01
N VAL A 450 18.62 0.16 1.28
CA VAL A 450 17.20 0.23 1.67
C VAL A 450 16.81 -0.86 2.66
N PHE A 451 17.36 -2.07 2.50
CA PHE A 451 16.94 -3.25 3.26
C PHE A 451 18.08 -3.94 4.03
N GLY A 452 19.29 -3.40 4.02
CA GLY A 452 20.38 -3.89 4.84
C GLY A 452 20.00 -3.81 6.31
N ASP A 453 20.44 -4.81 7.09
CA ASP A 453 20.25 -4.75 8.53
C ASP A 453 21.08 -3.56 9.02
N GLY A 454 20.41 -2.50 9.47
CA GLY A 454 21.03 -1.37 10.17
C GLY A 454 21.64 -1.78 11.52
N ALA A 455 21.73 -3.07 11.81
CA ALA A 455 22.58 -3.60 12.85
C ALA A 455 24.02 -3.60 12.33
N GLU A 456 24.70 -2.45 12.45
CA GLU A 456 26.04 -2.57 13.05
C GLU A 456 25.81 -3.38 14.34
N GLU A 457 26.29 -4.63 14.38
CA GLU A 457 26.41 -5.32 15.66
C GLU A 457 27.08 -4.32 16.61
N PRO A 458 26.45 -3.96 17.76
CA PRO A 458 27.10 -3.13 18.73
C PRO A 458 28.30 -3.93 19.22
N SER A 459 29.46 -3.64 18.64
CA SER A 459 30.74 -4.28 18.91
C SER A 459 31.30 -3.65 20.19
N GLY A 460 30.53 -3.81 21.27
CA GLY A 460 30.90 -3.48 22.63
C GLY A 460 30.88 -4.74 23.47
N THR A 461 31.96 -5.01 24.20
CA THR A 461 32.09 -6.14 25.13
C THR A 461 30.95 -6.20 26.16
N ASN A 462 30.32 -5.07 26.49
CA ASN A 462 29.19 -5.01 27.43
C ASN A 462 27.88 -5.55 26.84
N HIS A 463 27.64 -5.42 25.53
CA HIS A 463 26.41 -5.91 24.90
C HIS A 463 26.33 -7.44 24.93
N ALA A 464 27.49 -8.11 24.79
CA ALA A 464 27.62 -9.56 24.95
C ALA A 464 27.24 -10.02 26.37
N HIS A 465 27.72 -9.33 27.41
CA HIS A 465 27.37 -9.66 28.80
C HIS A 465 25.87 -9.51 29.09
N TRP A 466 25.20 -8.49 28.53
CA TRP A 466 23.74 -8.34 28.66
C TRP A 466 22.96 -9.43 27.93
N ALA A 467 23.44 -9.83 26.76
CA ALA A 467 22.89 -10.96 26.02
C ALA A 467 23.01 -12.27 26.80
N GLU A 468 24.17 -12.54 27.40
CA GLU A 468 24.41 -13.72 28.25
C GLU A 468 23.48 -13.71 29.47
N LEU A 469 23.37 -12.57 30.19
CA LEU A 469 22.48 -12.43 31.34
C LEU A 469 21.01 -12.78 31.01
N TRP A 470 20.54 -12.38 29.82
CA TRP A 470 19.17 -12.66 29.38
C TRP A 470 18.99 -14.06 28.78
N ARG A 471 19.87 -14.51 27.89
CA ARG A 471 19.68 -15.74 27.09
C ARG A 471 20.16 -17.00 27.79
N ASP A 472 21.29 -16.93 28.48
CA ASP A 472 21.99 -18.12 28.99
C ASP A 472 21.59 -18.49 30.43
N ASP A 473 20.71 -17.69 31.05
CA ASP A 473 20.20 -17.87 32.41
C ASP A 473 21.31 -18.25 33.42
N PRO A 474 22.30 -17.36 33.61
CA PRO A 474 23.46 -17.67 34.46
C PRO A 474 23.05 -17.92 35.90
N ASP A 475 23.95 -18.56 36.67
CA ASP A 475 23.76 -18.73 38.10
C ASP A 475 23.60 -17.38 38.82
N ALA A 476 22.88 -17.38 39.95
CA ALA A 476 22.53 -16.15 40.65
C ALA A 476 23.77 -15.34 41.09
N GLU A 477 24.87 -15.99 41.45
CA GLU A 477 26.08 -15.29 41.91
C GLU A 477 26.74 -14.52 40.75
N SER A 478 26.79 -15.11 39.56
CA SER A 478 27.29 -14.45 38.35
C SER A 478 26.38 -13.31 37.88
N ALA A 479 25.06 -13.51 37.90
CA ALA A 479 24.08 -12.48 37.53
C ALA A 479 24.13 -11.26 38.47
N LEU A 480 24.20 -11.49 39.79
CA LEU A 480 24.26 -10.42 40.78
C LEU A 480 25.56 -9.62 40.69
N ARG A 481 26.69 -10.29 40.42
CA ARG A 481 27.98 -9.61 40.18
C ARG A 481 27.90 -8.66 38.99
N LEU A 482 27.40 -9.12 37.84
CA LEU A 482 27.27 -8.27 36.65
C LEU A 482 26.36 -7.06 36.91
N LEU A 483 25.20 -7.25 37.53
CA LEU A 483 24.28 -6.16 37.86
C LEU A 483 24.92 -5.15 38.84
N THR A 484 25.69 -5.62 39.81
CA THR A 484 26.42 -4.76 40.76
C THR A 484 27.49 -3.94 40.06
N GLU A 485 28.30 -4.57 39.19
CA GLU A 485 29.36 -3.90 38.41
C GLU A 485 28.80 -2.83 37.46
N GLN A 486 27.58 -3.03 36.97
CA GLN A 486 26.88 -2.12 36.07
C GLN A 486 26.05 -1.05 36.81
N GLY A 487 26.14 -0.97 38.14
CA GLY A 487 25.60 0.13 38.93
C GLY A 487 24.14 -0.01 39.38
N PHE A 488 23.56 -1.22 39.36
CA PHE A 488 22.23 -1.43 39.93
C PHE A 488 22.27 -1.29 41.46
N GLU A 489 21.39 -0.44 41.99
CA GLU A 489 21.27 -0.14 43.42
C GLU A 489 20.73 -1.32 44.24
N GLU A 490 19.86 -2.13 43.61
CA GLU A 490 19.29 -3.35 44.19
C GLU A 490 19.39 -4.52 43.19
N PRO A 491 20.58 -5.16 43.06
CA PRO A 491 20.82 -6.22 42.08
C PRO A 491 19.88 -7.43 42.23
N ASP A 492 19.56 -7.82 43.47
CA ASP A 492 18.64 -8.92 43.75
C ASP A 492 17.23 -8.67 43.21
N ALA A 493 16.72 -7.45 43.39
CA ALA A 493 15.40 -7.08 42.88
C ALA A 493 15.38 -7.05 41.35
N ALA A 494 16.42 -6.49 40.71
CA ALA A 494 16.56 -6.48 39.26
C ALA A 494 16.63 -7.89 38.66
N TRP A 495 17.45 -8.78 39.24
CA TRP A 495 17.56 -10.16 38.80
C TRP A 495 16.26 -10.94 38.96
N ASN A 496 15.60 -10.81 40.11
CA ASN A 496 14.31 -11.47 40.36
C ASN A 496 13.25 -11.00 39.35
N ARG A 497 13.24 -9.71 38.98
CA ARG A 497 12.28 -9.18 38.00
C ARG A 497 12.53 -9.72 36.59
N LEU A 498 13.79 -9.85 36.17
CA LEU A 498 14.15 -10.44 34.87
C LEU A 498 13.74 -11.92 34.80
N ARG A 499 14.02 -12.69 35.86
CA ARG A 499 13.58 -14.09 35.95
C ARG A 499 12.05 -14.21 35.96
N ALA A 500 11.35 -13.31 36.64
CA ALA A 500 9.89 -13.27 36.64
C ALA A 500 9.33 -13.03 35.23
N LEU A 501 9.92 -12.10 34.46
CA LEU A 501 9.53 -11.85 33.07
C LEU A 501 9.75 -13.09 32.20
N ARG A 502 10.94 -13.71 32.27
CA ARG A 502 11.29 -14.92 31.50
C ARG A 502 10.35 -16.09 31.82
N ASN A 503 9.88 -16.17 33.05
CA ASN A 503 8.93 -17.20 33.50
C ASN A 503 7.46 -16.81 33.38
N SER A 504 7.15 -15.58 32.95
CA SER A 504 5.79 -15.07 32.86
C SER A 504 4.95 -15.83 31.83
N PHE A 505 3.64 -15.88 32.07
CA PHE A 505 2.69 -16.45 31.10
C PHE A 505 2.77 -15.71 29.75
N SER A 506 2.93 -14.39 29.78
CA SER A 506 3.05 -13.55 28.58
C SER A 506 4.25 -13.93 27.71
N TYR A 507 5.40 -14.23 28.33
CA TYR A 507 6.60 -14.69 27.61
C TYR A 507 6.44 -16.11 27.04
N ARG A 508 5.91 -17.03 27.86
CA ARG A 508 5.75 -18.45 27.48
C ARG A 508 4.70 -18.67 26.39
N THR A 509 3.65 -17.87 26.36
CA THR A 509 2.58 -17.95 25.35
C THR A 509 2.81 -17.07 24.12
N MET A 510 3.90 -16.29 24.10
CA MET A 510 4.26 -15.47 22.96
C MET A 510 4.55 -16.33 21.72
N SER A 511 4.22 -15.81 20.55
CA SER A 511 4.62 -16.45 19.29
C SER A 511 6.15 -16.57 19.22
N PRO A 512 6.69 -17.58 18.49
CA PRO A 512 8.14 -17.72 18.33
C PRO A 512 8.83 -16.44 17.85
N ARG A 513 8.16 -15.68 16.97
CA ARG A 513 8.64 -14.39 16.47
C ARG A 513 8.62 -13.30 17.53
N GLY A 514 7.52 -13.17 18.29
CA GLY A 514 7.44 -12.18 19.37
C GLY A 514 8.52 -12.43 20.43
N ARG A 515 8.74 -13.70 20.79
CA ARG A 515 9.79 -14.10 21.74
C ARG A 515 11.17 -13.71 21.24
N ALA A 516 11.52 -14.08 20.01
CA ALA A 516 12.82 -13.73 19.41
C ALA A 516 13.07 -12.21 19.41
N ARG A 517 12.03 -11.39 19.15
CA ARG A 517 12.15 -9.93 19.22
C ARG A 517 12.37 -9.42 20.64
N LEU A 518 11.64 -9.96 21.62
CA LEU A 518 11.85 -9.60 23.02
C LEU A 518 13.28 -9.99 23.44
N ASP A 519 13.75 -11.17 23.04
CA ASP A 519 15.10 -11.66 23.34
C ASP A 519 16.21 -10.80 22.73
N ALA A 520 15.97 -10.25 21.54
CA ALA A 520 16.88 -9.30 20.89
C ALA A 520 16.80 -7.89 21.51
N LEU A 521 15.63 -7.48 22.01
CA LEU A 521 15.40 -6.17 22.60
C LEU A 521 15.98 -6.05 24.02
N LEU A 522 15.86 -7.10 24.85
CA LEU A 522 16.21 -7.05 26.27
C LEU A 522 17.65 -6.61 26.55
N PRO A 523 18.67 -7.08 25.81
CA PRO A 523 20.04 -6.60 25.99
C PRO A 523 20.17 -5.08 25.80
N ASN A 524 19.55 -4.51 24.76
CA ASN A 524 19.53 -3.07 24.53
C ASN A 524 18.79 -2.31 25.63
N VAL A 525 17.69 -2.89 26.17
CA VAL A 525 16.97 -2.31 27.30
C VAL A 525 17.85 -2.27 28.54
N LEU A 526 18.53 -3.37 28.86
CA LEU A 526 19.41 -3.47 30.03
C LEU A 526 20.57 -2.47 29.94
N GLU A 527 21.18 -2.38 28.77
CA GLU A 527 22.25 -1.43 28.49
C GLU A 527 21.79 0.02 28.67
N ALA A 528 20.63 0.38 28.13
CA ALA A 528 20.07 1.72 28.29
C ALA A 528 19.68 2.00 29.76
N VAL A 529 19.07 1.04 30.45
CA VAL A 529 18.63 1.18 31.85
C VAL A 529 19.80 1.31 32.82
N ALA A 530 20.93 0.65 32.56
CA ALA A 530 22.14 0.75 33.37
C ALA A 530 22.70 2.19 33.41
N THR A 531 22.37 3.04 32.43
CA THR A 531 22.78 4.45 32.41
C THR A 531 21.87 5.37 33.23
N ALA A 532 20.75 4.87 33.76
CA ALA A 532 19.81 5.67 34.55
C ALA A 532 20.33 5.95 35.97
N LEU A 533 19.79 6.98 36.62
CA LEU A 533 20.13 7.31 38.02
C LEU A 533 19.63 6.26 39.03
N GLN A 534 18.54 5.57 38.72
CA GLN A 534 17.95 4.49 39.52
C GLN A 534 17.65 3.29 38.60
N PRO A 535 18.68 2.51 38.18
CA PRO A 535 18.53 1.43 37.24
C PRO A 535 17.51 0.37 37.65
N THR A 536 17.45 -0.06 38.90
CA THR A 536 16.50 -1.10 39.34
C THR A 536 15.05 -0.63 39.20
N ALA A 537 14.72 0.56 39.69
CA ALA A 537 13.37 1.11 39.59
C ALA A 537 12.97 1.39 38.13
N THR A 538 13.93 1.83 37.31
CA THR A 538 13.72 2.08 35.87
C THR A 538 13.46 0.77 35.13
N LEU A 539 14.23 -0.28 35.43
CA LEU A 539 14.05 -1.61 34.85
C LEU A 539 12.63 -2.12 35.13
N GLU A 540 12.19 -2.07 36.38
CA GLU A 540 10.86 -2.54 36.76
C GLU A 540 9.76 -1.85 35.93
N ARG A 541 9.83 -0.52 35.78
CA ARG A 541 8.88 0.27 35.00
C ARG A 541 8.89 -0.10 33.52
N VAL A 542 10.07 -0.25 32.92
CA VAL A 542 10.21 -0.64 31.51
C VAL A 542 9.69 -2.06 31.29
N LEU A 543 10.04 -3.02 32.16
CA LEU A 543 9.57 -4.40 32.03
C LEU A 543 8.05 -4.52 32.19
N ASN A 544 7.44 -3.76 33.10
CA ASN A 544 5.97 -3.70 33.22
C ASN A 544 5.31 -3.21 31.92
N LEU A 545 5.92 -2.25 31.23
CA LEU A 545 5.45 -1.79 29.93
C LEU A 545 5.64 -2.85 28.85
N LEU A 546 6.82 -3.49 28.78
CA LEU A 546 7.08 -4.55 27.81
C LEU A 546 6.11 -5.73 27.99
N GLU A 547 5.75 -6.08 29.22
CA GLU A 547 4.72 -7.09 29.51
C GLU A 547 3.33 -6.66 29.04
N ALA A 548 2.95 -5.39 29.24
CA ALA A 548 1.68 -4.85 28.77
C ALA A 548 1.55 -4.90 27.24
N VAL A 549 2.67 -4.76 26.52
CA VAL A 549 2.72 -4.81 25.05
C VAL A 549 3.17 -6.15 24.47
N ALA A 550 3.51 -7.14 25.31
CA ALA A 550 4.14 -8.40 24.88
C ALA A 550 3.34 -9.17 23.81
N ARG A 551 2.00 -9.08 23.85
CA ARG A 551 1.13 -9.72 22.85
C ARG A 551 1.07 -8.97 21.52
N ARG A 552 1.54 -7.73 21.48
CA ARG A 552 1.54 -6.83 20.33
C ARG A 552 2.97 -6.68 19.85
N SER A 553 3.47 -7.71 19.15
CA SER A 553 4.87 -7.81 18.71
C SER A 553 5.38 -6.54 18.01
N VAL A 554 4.47 -5.81 17.33
CA VAL A 554 4.72 -4.52 16.67
C VAL A 554 5.48 -3.53 17.55
N TYR A 555 5.09 -3.36 18.81
CA TYR A 555 5.72 -2.39 19.71
C TYR A 555 7.10 -2.83 20.19
N LEU A 556 7.28 -4.12 20.46
CA LEU A 556 8.60 -4.68 20.82
C LEU A 556 9.62 -4.41 19.72
N ALA A 557 9.14 -4.40 18.49
CA ALA A 557 9.97 -4.32 17.32
C ALA A 557 10.26 -2.88 16.90
N LEU A 558 9.29 -1.97 17.09
CA LEU A 558 9.57 -0.54 17.08
C LEU A 558 10.71 -0.19 18.04
N LEU A 559 10.67 -0.72 19.27
CA LEU A 559 11.72 -0.46 20.26
C LEU A 559 13.06 -1.14 19.92
N ALA A 560 13.03 -2.31 19.27
CA ALA A 560 14.24 -3.02 18.85
C ALA A 560 14.93 -2.32 17.67
N ASP A 561 14.14 -1.85 16.69
CA ASP A 561 14.63 -1.27 15.45
C ASP A 561 14.95 0.24 15.57
N GLN A 562 14.47 0.92 16.61
CA GLN A 562 14.63 2.37 16.79
C GLN A 562 15.33 2.67 18.13
N PRO A 563 16.67 2.63 18.18
CA PRO A 563 17.45 2.90 19.39
C PRO A 563 17.12 4.26 20.03
N GLN A 564 16.82 5.27 19.22
CA GLN A 564 16.41 6.59 19.70
C GLN A 564 15.10 6.54 20.49
N ALA A 565 14.10 5.78 20.03
CA ALA A 565 12.82 5.63 20.73
C ALA A 565 13.00 4.85 22.03
N LEU A 566 13.83 3.80 22.03
CA LEU A 566 14.19 3.05 23.24
C LEU A 566 14.88 3.96 24.27
N ALA A 567 15.83 4.80 23.83
CA ALA A 567 16.50 5.75 24.71
C ALA A 567 15.51 6.76 25.33
N GLN A 568 14.56 7.28 24.54
CA GLN A 568 13.50 8.16 25.07
C GLN A 568 12.59 7.43 26.05
N LEU A 569 12.19 6.19 25.74
CA LEU A 569 11.38 5.35 26.62
C LEU A 569 12.05 5.19 27.99
N VAL A 570 13.31 4.77 28.00
CA VAL A 570 14.06 4.55 29.24
C VAL A 570 14.22 5.87 30.02
N LYS A 571 14.57 6.96 29.34
CA LYS A 571 14.68 8.29 29.95
C LYS A 571 13.40 8.73 30.64
N LEU A 572 12.25 8.59 29.97
CA LEU A 572 10.95 8.96 30.53
C LEU A 572 10.52 8.02 31.68
N CYS A 573 10.75 6.72 31.54
CA CYS A 573 10.46 5.74 32.59
C CYS A 573 11.32 5.95 33.84
N ALA A 574 12.59 6.33 33.67
CA ALA A 574 13.49 6.65 34.78
C ALA A 574 12.98 7.87 35.54
N ALA A 575 12.57 8.90 34.80
CA ALA A 575 12.19 10.18 35.38
C ALA A 575 10.76 10.21 35.96
N SER A 576 9.82 9.40 35.45
CA SER A 576 8.44 9.37 35.98
C SER A 576 7.76 8.00 35.90
N GLY A 577 7.39 7.47 37.07
CA GLY A 577 6.55 6.27 37.18
C GLY A 577 5.10 6.49 36.75
N TRP A 578 4.64 7.75 36.66
CA TRP A 578 3.35 8.06 36.05
C TRP A 578 3.40 7.90 34.52
N ILE A 579 4.44 8.44 33.87
CA ILE A 579 4.62 8.31 32.40
C ILE A 579 4.75 6.83 32.02
N ALA A 580 5.53 6.04 32.77
CA ALA A 580 5.65 4.60 32.52
C ALA A 580 4.29 3.88 32.54
N ARG A 581 3.44 4.17 33.54
CA ARG A 581 2.08 3.61 33.63
C ARG A 581 1.18 4.13 32.50
N HIS A 582 1.35 5.38 32.10
CA HIS A 582 0.60 6.00 31.01
C HIS A 582 0.90 5.33 29.67
N LEU A 583 2.18 5.15 29.33
CA LEU A 583 2.62 4.45 28.12
C LEU A 583 2.22 2.96 28.12
N ALA A 584 2.26 2.29 29.28
CA ALA A 584 1.79 0.91 29.40
C ALA A 584 0.27 0.79 29.18
N ARG A 585 -0.51 1.78 29.64
CA ARG A 585 -1.96 1.84 29.42
C ARG A 585 -2.32 2.23 27.98
N TYR A 586 -1.53 3.08 27.36
CA TYR A 586 -1.74 3.59 26.00
C TYR A 586 -0.52 3.34 25.09
N PRO A 587 -0.26 2.08 24.66
CA PRO A 587 0.91 1.73 23.87
C PRO A 587 1.03 2.43 22.51
N LEU A 588 -0.06 2.97 21.95
CA LEU A 588 -0.02 3.74 20.71
C LEU A 588 0.90 4.97 20.81
N LEU A 589 1.13 5.48 22.02
CA LEU A 589 2.01 6.61 22.29
C LEU A 589 3.51 6.29 22.11
N LEU A 590 3.87 5.02 21.93
CA LEU A 590 5.26 4.66 21.62
C LEU A 590 5.72 5.26 20.28
N ASP A 591 4.78 5.55 19.37
CA ASP A 591 5.07 6.22 18.11
C ASP A 591 5.55 7.67 18.33
N ASP A 592 5.03 8.36 19.36
CA ASP A 592 5.44 9.72 19.72
C ASP A 592 6.91 9.78 20.20
N LEU A 593 7.49 8.64 20.60
CA LEU A 593 8.90 8.55 21.03
C LEU A 593 9.89 8.61 19.86
N LEU A 594 9.42 8.42 18.62
CA LEU A 594 10.26 8.45 17.42
C LEU A 594 10.77 9.87 17.09
N SER A 595 10.11 10.91 17.62
CA SER A 595 10.43 12.30 17.30
C SER A 595 10.67 13.13 18.56
N PRO A 596 11.91 13.16 19.10
CA PRO A 596 12.21 13.90 20.32
C PRO A 596 11.92 15.41 20.21
N ALA A 597 12.09 16.00 19.02
CA ALA A 597 11.83 17.42 18.79
C ALA A 597 10.38 17.82 19.09
N THR A 598 9.41 16.95 18.79
CA THR A 598 7.99 17.20 19.08
C THR A 598 7.58 16.71 20.46
N LEU A 599 8.24 15.67 20.98
CA LEU A 599 7.91 15.07 22.27
C LEU A 599 8.10 16.03 23.45
N TYR A 600 9.12 16.90 23.40
CA TYR A 600 9.46 17.85 24.47
C TYR A 600 8.97 19.28 24.22
N ALA A 601 8.15 19.50 23.19
CA ALA A 601 7.64 20.80 22.81
C ALA A 601 6.10 20.82 22.89
N PRO A 602 5.51 21.12 24.06
CA PRO A 602 4.07 21.29 24.21
C PRO A 602 3.56 22.39 23.28
N LEU A 603 2.37 22.15 22.72
CA LEU A 603 1.76 23.05 21.75
C LEU A 603 0.96 24.15 22.44
N ASP A 604 0.97 25.34 21.84
CA ASP A 604 0.04 26.40 22.23
C ASP A 604 -1.39 26.11 21.75
N ARG A 605 -2.37 26.82 22.30
CA ARG A 605 -3.78 26.77 21.91
C ARG A 605 -4.05 26.76 20.39
N THR A 606 -3.33 27.56 19.61
CA THR A 606 -3.54 27.68 18.16
C THR A 606 -3.04 26.43 17.44
N GLN A 607 -1.88 25.94 17.85
CA GLN A 607 -1.27 24.72 17.34
C GLN A 607 -2.07 23.48 17.73
N LEU A 608 -2.58 23.40 18.97
CA LEU A 608 -3.46 22.33 19.43
C LEU A 608 -4.71 22.21 18.56
N ALA A 609 -5.38 23.34 18.27
CA ALA A 609 -6.56 23.35 17.43
C ALA A 609 -6.24 22.87 16.00
N LEU A 610 -5.13 23.36 15.42
CA LEU A 610 -4.70 22.98 14.08
C LEU A 610 -4.36 21.48 13.98
N GLU A 611 -3.60 20.94 14.93
CA GLU A 611 -3.21 19.52 14.94
C GLU A 611 -4.44 18.62 15.12
N LEU A 612 -5.37 18.99 16.02
CA LEU A 612 -6.62 18.27 16.21
C LEU A 612 -7.48 18.27 14.93
N ASP A 613 -7.58 19.41 14.25
CA ASP A 613 -8.31 19.53 12.98
C ASP A 613 -7.68 18.68 11.89
N GLN A 614 -6.37 18.73 11.72
CA GLN A 614 -5.66 17.88 10.75
C GLN A 614 -5.84 16.39 11.05
N GLN A 615 -5.90 16.01 12.33
CA GLN A 615 -6.14 14.63 12.72
C GLN A 615 -7.57 14.20 12.41
N LEU A 616 -8.57 15.02 12.71
CA LEU A 616 -9.99 14.70 12.47
C LEU A 616 -10.38 14.79 10.99
N GLN A 617 -9.75 15.65 10.19
CA GLN A 617 -9.93 15.69 8.72
C GLN A 617 -9.53 14.36 8.06
N ARG A 618 -8.67 13.58 8.72
CA ARG A 618 -8.29 12.25 8.25
C ARG A 618 -9.36 11.20 8.59
N VAL A 619 -10.32 11.46 9.46
CA VAL A 619 -11.35 10.49 9.83
C VAL A 619 -12.63 10.71 9.01
N PRO A 620 -13.23 9.67 8.40
CA PRO A 620 -14.51 9.80 7.70
C PRO A 620 -15.60 10.33 8.65
N MET A 621 -16.41 11.30 8.19
CA MET A 621 -17.44 11.94 9.02
C MET A 621 -18.54 10.99 9.52
N HIS A 622 -18.71 9.83 8.89
CA HIS A 622 -19.71 8.83 9.26
C HIS A 622 -19.15 7.72 10.17
N ASP A 623 -17.84 7.69 10.40
CA ASP A 623 -17.19 6.70 11.27
C ASP A 623 -17.02 7.28 12.68
N GLU A 624 -18.05 7.09 13.50
CA GLU A 624 -18.09 7.61 14.87
C GLU A 624 -17.01 6.97 15.76
N GLU A 625 -16.72 5.68 15.58
CA GLU A 625 -15.73 4.99 16.41
C GLU A 625 -14.33 5.52 16.16
N GLU A 626 -13.96 5.77 14.90
CA GLU A 626 -12.69 6.41 14.57
C GLU A 626 -12.60 7.85 15.10
N GLN A 627 -13.70 8.63 15.06
CA GLN A 627 -13.71 9.97 15.63
C GLN A 627 -13.46 9.96 17.14
N LEU A 628 -14.13 9.03 17.85
CA LEU A 628 -13.94 8.83 19.28
C LEU A 628 -12.48 8.45 19.57
N ASN A 629 -11.90 7.51 18.81
CA ASN A 629 -10.52 7.09 18.95
C ASN A 629 -9.53 8.23 18.68
N ALA A 630 -9.77 9.05 17.66
CA ALA A 630 -8.91 10.18 17.31
C ALA A 630 -8.86 11.23 18.43
N LEU A 631 -10.01 11.63 18.99
CA LEU A 631 -10.06 12.58 20.11
C LEU A 631 -9.27 12.08 21.32
N ARG A 632 -9.41 10.79 21.64
CA ARG A 632 -8.73 10.15 22.78
C ARG A 632 -7.23 10.08 22.55
N TYR A 633 -6.81 9.60 21.38
CA TYR A 633 -5.39 9.57 21.03
C TYR A 633 -4.77 10.97 21.10
N PHE A 634 -5.44 11.97 20.52
CA PHE A 634 -4.98 13.37 20.58
C PHE A 634 -4.77 13.81 22.03
N LYS A 635 -5.75 13.61 22.92
CA LYS A 635 -5.60 13.92 24.35
C LYS A 635 -4.37 13.24 24.94
N GLN A 636 -4.25 11.92 24.79
CA GLN A 636 -3.16 11.18 25.44
C GLN A 636 -1.79 11.62 24.90
N ALA A 637 -1.68 11.91 23.60
CA ALA A 637 -0.45 12.40 22.99
C ALA A 637 -0.05 13.78 23.52
N GLN A 638 -0.97 14.74 23.58
CA GLN A 638 -0.66 16.08 24.10
C GLN A 638 -0.35 16.05 25.60
N VAL A 639 -1.08 15.25 26.37
CA VAL A 639 -0.80 15.04 27.79
C VAL A 639 0.59 14.41 28.01
N LEU A 640 0.98 13.44 27.18
CA LEU A 640 2.34 12.87 27.21
C LEU A 640 3.39 13.94 26.91
N ARG A 641 3.19 14.80 25.91
CA ARG A 641 4.13 15.90 25.57
C ARG A 641 4.31 16.87 26.75
N VAL A 642 3.22 17.27 27.39
CA VAL A 642 3.24 18.12 28.60
C VAL A 642 4.01 17.44 29.72
N ALA A 643 3.73 16.16 30.01
CA ALA A 643 4.42 15.40 31.04
C ALA A 643 5.91 15.18 30.74
N ALA A 644 6.27 14.91 29.49
CA ALA A 644 7.65 14.75 29.06
C ALA A 644 8.43 16.06 29.19
N ALA A 645 7.84 17.19 28.82
CA ALA A 645 8.45 18.51 28.95
C ALA A 645 8.61 18.97 30.41
N ASP A 646 7.64 18.71 31.27
CA ASP A 646 7.72 18.96 32.72
C ASP A 646 8.86 18.15 33.35
N VAL A 647 8.84 16.84 33.17
CA VAL A 647 9.81 15.92 33.79
C VAL A 647 11.24 16.09 33.26
N SER A 648 11.41 16.59 32.03
CA SER A 648 12.73 16.88 31.46
C SER A 648 13.26 18.29 31.78
N GLY A 649 12.48 19.12 32.49
CA GLY A 649 12.83 20.51 32.78
C GLY A 649 12.77 21.43 31.56
N ALA A 650 12.17 20.99 30.45
CA ALA A 650 11.94 21.81 29.26
C ALA A 650 10.84 22.86 29.49
N MET A 651 10.06 22.73 30.56
CA MET A 651 8.97 23.62 30.91
C MET A 651 8.88 23.81 32.45
N PRO A 652 8.56 25.02 32.95
CA PRO A 652 8.31 25.24 34.38
C PRO A 652 7.03 24.54 34.87
N LEU A 653 7.07 23.93 36.06
CA LEU A 653 5.91 23.29 36.70
C LEU A 653 4.69 24.22 36.81
N MET A 654 4.92 25.52 37.03
CA MET A 654 3.88 26.52 37.27
C MET A 654 2.91 26.70 36.09
N ILE A 655 3.29 26.31 34.87
CA ILE A 655 2.45 26.47 33.67
C ILE A 655 1.87 25.14 33.17
N VAL A 656 2.08 24.03 33.89
CA VAL A 656 1.54 22.71 33.50
C VAL A 656 0.02 22.73 33.50
N SER A 657 -0.61 23.36 34.49
CA SER A 657 -2.08 23.47 34.57
C SER A 657 -2.66 24.33 33.44
N ASP A 658 -1.93 25.32 32.95
CA ASP A 658 -2.32 26.13 31.79
C ASP A 658 -2.42 25.25 30.54
N TYR A 659 -1.38 24.47 30.23
CA TYR A 659 -1.40 23.56 29.07
C TYR A 659 -2.48 22.48 29.17
N LEU A 660 -2.68 21.90 30.35
CA LEU A 660 -3.76 20.91 30.55
C LEU A 660 -5.15 21.54 30.36
N THR A 661 -5.30 22.80 30.76
CA THR A 661 -6.52 23.59 30.53
C THR A 661 -6.72 23.91 29.05
N GLU A 662 -5.68 24.32 28.33
CA GLU A 662 -5.74 24.56 26.89
C GLU A 662 -6.11 23.30 26.10
N ILE A 663 -5.58 22.14 26.48
CA ILE A 663 -5.94 20.84 25.89
C ILE A 663 -7.43 20.55 26.13
N ALA A 664 -7.92 20.72 27.37
CA ALA A 664 -9.31 20.47 27.72
C ALA A 664 -10.27 21.41 26.96
N GLU A 665 -9.98 22.72 26.91
CA GLU A 665 -10.80 23.69 26.17
C GLU A 665 -10.82 23.39 24.67
N THR A 666 -9.67 23.04 24.08
CA THR A 666 -9.57 22.72 22.66
C THR A 666 -10.42 21.50 22.31
N LEU A 667 -10.36 20.46 23.15
CA LEU A 667 -11.19 19.26 22.99
C LEU A 667 -12.67 19.55 23.20
N LEU A 668 -13.06 20.33 24.21
CA LEU A 668 -14.46 20.71 24.45
C LEU A 668 -15.05 21.48 23.28
N ARG A 669 -14.30 22.44 22.71
CA ARG A 669 -14.72 23.18 21.52
C ARG A 669 -14.95 22.24 20.34
N LYS A 670 -14.01 21.33 20.08
CA LYS A 670 -14.13 20.38 18.97
C LYS A 670 -15.28 19.38 19.16
N VAL A 671 -15.49 18.92 20.40
CA VAL A 671 -16.62 18.05 20.75
C VAL A 671 -17.96 18.77 20.50
N LEU A 672 -18.07 20.04 20.87
CA LEU A 672 -19.27 20.84 20.58
C LEU A 672 -19.50 20.97 19.06
N GLU A 673 -18.46 21.29 18.29
CA GLU A 673 -18.52 21.38 16.82
C GLU A 673 -18.97 20.06 16.17
N LEU A 674 -18.40 18.93 16.61
CA LEU A 674 -18.77 17.59 16.12
C LEU A 674 -20.20 17.23 16.49
N ALA A 675 -20.60 17.45 17.76
CA ALA A 675 -21.97 17.19 18.21
C ALA A 675 -22.99 18.01 17.42
N TRP A 676 -22.66 19.27 17.11
CA TRP A 676 -23.49 20.13 16.28
C TRP A 676 -23.59 19.62 14.83
N THR A 677 -22.46 19.26 14.23
CA THR A 677 -22.37 18.70 12.87
C THR A 677 -23.19 17.41 12.72
N HIS A 678 -23.25 16.58 13.77
CA HIS A 678 -24.07 15.37 13.78
C HIS A 678 -25.58 15.63 13.80
N LEU A 679 -26.03 16.72 14.43
CA LEU A 679 -27.46 17.01 14.61
C LEU A 679 -28.01 17.96 13.53
N ALA A 680 -27.20 18.89 13.03
CA ALA A 680 -27.62 19.93 12.10
C ALA A 680 -28.27 19.40 10.81
N PRO A 681 -27.78 18.33 10.15
CA PRO A 681 -28.44 17.78 8.94
C PRO A 681 -29.86 17.29 9.18
N ARG A 682 -30.17 16.84 10.40
CA ARG A 682 -31.47 16.25 10.75
C ARG A 682 -32.48 17.28 11.25
N PHE A 683 -32.04 18.20 12.09
CA PHE A 683 -32.94 19.12 12.81
C PHE A 683 -32.79 20.58 12.36
N GLY A 684 -31.70 20.94 11.69
CA GLY A 684 -31.35 22.32 11.33
C GLY A 684 -30.83 23.13 12.51
N GLN A 685 -30.59 24.43 12.29
CA GLN A 685 -30.14 25.34 13.35
C GLN A 685 -31.29 25.73 14.29
N PRO A 686 -31.09 25.74 15.62
CA PRO A 686 -32.05 26.28 16.58
C PRO A 686 -32.27 27.78 16.36
N ARG A 687 -33.51 28.21 16.21
CA ARG A 687 -33.87 29.63 16.05
C ARG A 687 -34.81 30.09 17.14
N CYS A 688 -34.67 31.35 17.51
CA CYS A 688 -35.54 31.99 18.48
C CYS A 688 -35.91 33.40 18.03
N ARG A 689 -37.09 33.88 18.41
CA ARG A 689 -37.56 35.23 18.10
C ARG A 689 -37.69 36.08 19.35
N VAL A 690 -36.85 37.11 19.46
CA VAL A 690 -36.85 38.04 20.59
C VAL A 690 -37.14 39.44 20.06
N ALA A 691 -38.13 40.12 20.64
CA ALA A 691 -38.56 41.45 20.22
C ALA A 691 -38.83 41.59 18.70
N GLY A 692 -39.38 40.53 18.08
CA GLY A 692 -39.71 40.50 16.65
C GLY A 692 -38.55 40.16 15.71
N VAL A 693 -37.32 40.03 16.22
CA VAL A 693 -36.14 39.67 15.42
C VAL A 693 -35.84 38.18 15.58
N GLU A 694 -35.76 37.46 14.45
CA GLU A 694 -35.29 36.08 14.44
C GLU A 694 -33.77 36.03 14.44
N ARG A 695 -33.21 35.14 15.25
CA ARG A 695 -31.78 34.86 15.32
C ARG A 695 -31.55 33.39 15.67
N ASP A 696 -30.33 32.92 15.45
CA ASP A 696 -29.92 31.59 15.90
C ASP A 696 -29.69 31.60 17.42
N ALA A 697 -30.19 30.56 18.09
CA ALA A 697 -29.94 30.35 19.51
C ALA A 697 -28.55 29.73 19.70
N GLN A 698 -27.81 30.26 20.66
CA GLN A 698 -26.46 29.88 21.02
C GLN A 698 -26.45 28.92 22.21
N PHE A 699 -25.37 28.15 22.29
CA PHE A 699 -25.11 27.19 23.36
C PHE A 699 -23.79 27.50 24.03
N ALA A 700 -23.74 27.44 25.36
CA ALA A 700 -22.55 27.72 26.15
C ALA A 700 -22.23 26.55 27.09
N ILE A 701 -20.94 26.26 27.22
CA ILE A 701 -20.38 25.35 28.22
C ILE A 701 -19.64 26.23 29.22
N VAL A 702 -20.08 26.23 30.48
CA VAL A 702 -19.47 26.99 31.57
C VAL A 702 -18.63 26.03 32.41
N ALA A 703 -17.33 26.32 32.50
CA ALA A 703 -16.41 25.59 33.34
C ALA A 703 -16.51 26.05 34.80
N TYR A 704 -16.56 25.09 35.71
CA TYR A 704 -16.43 25.28 37.16
C TYR A 704 -15.20 24.51 37.67
N GLY A 705 -15.00 24.53 38.99
CA GLY A 705 -13.98 23.74 39.66
C GLY A 705 -12.57 24.03 39.12
N LYS A 706 -11.77 22.98 38.93
CA LYS A 706 -10.38 23.10 38.49
C LYS A 706 -10.25 23.63 37.07
N LEU A 707 -11.20 23.30 36.18
CA LEU A 707 -11.18 23.83 34.81
C LEU A 707 -11.44 25.34 34.82
N GLY A 708 -12.43 25.79 35.59
CA GLY A 708 -12.73 27.22 35.73
C GLY A 708 -11.61 28.02 36.42
N GLY A 709 -10.85 27.37 37.31
CA GLY A 709 -9.71 27.97 38.01
C GLY A 709 -8.36 27.88 37.27
N ILE A 710 -8.28 27.19 36.12
CA ILE A 710 -7.01 26.88 35.42
C ILE A 710 -6.05 26.07 36.33
N GLU A 711 -6.61 25.10 37.06
CA GLU A 711 -5.89 24.26 38.04
C GLU A 711 -5.98 22.76 37.68
N LEU A 712 -6.11 22.44 36.39
CA LEU A 712 -6.17 21.04 35.96
C LEU A 712 -4.86 20.32 36.24
N ASN A 713 -4.99 19.04 36.64
CA ASN A 713 -3.91 18.08 36.75
C ASN A 713 -4.18 16.86 35.84
N TYR A 714 -3.18 15.98 35.68
CA TYR A 714 -3.23 14.84 34.74
C TYR A 714 -4.41 13.87 34.94
N GLY A 715 -5.05 13.86 36.11
CA GLY A 715 -6.18 12.99 36.44
C GLY A 715 -7.50 13.73 36.69
N SER A 716 -7.59 15.01 36.32
CA SER A 716 -8.77 15.83 36.62
C SER A 716 -9.98 15.47 35.76
N ASP A 717 -11.14 15.53 36.40
CA ASP A 717 -12.47 15.59 35.81
C ASP A 717 -12.80 17.02 35.33
N LEU A 718 -13.87 17.14 34.53
CA LEU A 718 -14.37 18.42 34.05
C LEU A 718 -15.71 18.76 34.70
N ASP A 719 -15.73 19.79 35.54
CA ASP A 719 -16.94 20.35 36.13
C ASP A 719 -17.61 21.32 35.13
N LEU A 720 -18.72 20.91 34.52
CA LEU A 720 -19.36 21.63 33.42
C LEU A 720 -20.85 21.92 33.68
N VAL A 721 -21.27 23.15 33.40
CA VAL A 721 -22.67 23.58 33.35
C VAL A 721 -23.03 23.99 31.92
N PHE A 722 -24.20 23.56 31.44
CA PHE A 722 -24.61 23.78 30.05
C PHE A 722 -25.79 24.74 29.97
N LEU A 723 -25.66 25.75 29.13
CA LEU A 723 -26.62 26.84 29.03
C LEU A 723 -26.97 27.15 27.57
N HIS A 724 -28.15 27.74 27.35
CA HIS A 724 -28.54 28.29 26.05
C HIS A 724 -29.21 29.66 26.19
N ASP A 725 -29.18 30.44 25.13
CA ASP A 725 -29.79 31.78 25.11
C ASP A 725 -31.14 31.85 24.37
N SER A 726 -31.72 30.69 24.04
CA SER A 726 -33.05 30.61 23.43
C SER A 726 -34.11 31.24 24.33
N ALA A 727 -34.88 32.18 23.76
CA ALA A 727 -35.92 32.95 24.44
C ALA A 727 -37.01 33.41 23.44
N GLY A 728 -38.15 33.87 23.94
CA GLY A 728 -39.27 34.38 23.13
C GLY A 728 -40.12 33.28 22.46
N ASP A 729 -40.77 33.57 21.34
CA ASP A 729 -41.70 32.66 20.63
C ASP A 729 -41.74 33.00 19.12
N PRO A 730 -41.49 32.05 18.19
CA PRO A 730 -41.21 30.62 18.40
C PRO A 730 -39.75 30.30 18.74
N GLN A 731 -39.54 29.18 19.44
CA GLN A 731 -38.24 28.60 19.80
C GLN A 731 -38.08 27.20 19.20
N VAL A 732 -37.85 27.15 17.89
CA VAL A 732 -37.81 25.88 17.14
C VAL A 732 -36.64 25.83 16.17
N THR A 733 -36.23 24.61 15.80
CA THR A 733 -35.16 24.40 14.83
C THR A 733 -35.64 24.61 13.39
N ALA A 734 -34.75 25.08 12.50
CA ALA A 734 -35.06 25.46 11.13
C ALA A 734 -34.79 24.37 10.07
N GLY A 735 -34.75 23.10 10.45
CA GLY A 735 -34.40 21.99 9.54
C GLY A 735 -35.57 21.09 9.11
N PRO A 736 -35.26 19.97 8.41
CA PRO A 736 -36.26 19.08 7.82
C PRO A 736 -37.23 18.48 8.85
N ARG A 737 -36.74 18.26 10.07
CA ARG A 737 -37.55 17.85 11.22
C ARG A 737 -37.46 18.91 12.31
N GLN A 738 -38.48 19.77 12.38
CA GLN A 738 -38.56 20.80 13.41
C GLN A 738 -38.82 20.19 14.78
N ILE A 739 -38.05 20.64 15.77
CA ILE A 739 -38.24 20.32 17.19
C ILE A 739 -38.07 21.58 18.02
N ASP A 740 -38.59 21.56 19.25
CA ASP A 740 -38.38 22.61 20.24
C ASP A 740 -36.89 22.77 20.59
N ASN A 741 -36.44 24.01 20.81
CA ASN A 741 -35.04 24.29 21.10
C ASN A 741 -34.55 23.61 22.38
N ALA A 742 -35.36 23.49 23.43
CA ALA A 742 -34.98 22.78 24.65
C ALA A 742 -34.75 21.28 24.36
N ALA A 743 -35.59 20.68 23.50
CA ALA A 743 -35.40 19.31 23.05
C ALA A 743 -34.15 19.14 22.17
N PHE A 744 -33.82 20.12 21.32
CA PHE A 744 -32.58 20.12 20.55
C PHE A 744 -31.35 20.20 21.47
N PHE A 745 -31.30 21.16 22.40
CA PHE A 745 -30.15 21.32 23.29
C PHE A 745 -29.97 20.15 24.25
N ALA A 746 -31.06 19.50 24.69
CA ALA A 746 -30.96 18.24 25.43
C ALA A 746 -30.30 17.13 24.60
N LYS A 747 -30.64 17.00 23.31
CA LYS A 747 -29.99 16.04 22.40
C LYS A 747 -28.53 16.40 22.11
N LEU A 748 -28.24 17.69 21.94
CA LEU A 748 -26.88 18.19 21.77
C LEU A 748 -26.01 17.81 22.98
N LEU A 749 -26.50 18.07 24.20
CA LEU A 749 -25.80 17.70 25.41
C LEU A 749 -25.60 16.18 25.53
N GLN A 750 -26.63 15.37 25.24
CA GLN A 750 -26.47 13.92 25.21
C GLN A 750 -25.35 13.48 24.27
N ARG A 751 -25.24 14.12 23.10
CA ARG A 751 -24.17 13.84 22.14
C ARG A 751 -22.80 14.28 22.64
N ILE A 752 -22.70 15.46 23.27
CA ILE A 752 -21.47 15.95 23.90
C ILE A 752 -20.99 14.98 24.99
N LEU A 753 -21.88 14.57 25.91
CA LEU A 753 -21.56 13.63 26.99
C LEU A 753 -21.15 12.27 26.42
N HIS A 754 -21.79 11.81 25.36
CA HIS A 754 -21.39 10.57 24.68
C HIS A 754 -19.96 10.67 24.13
N LEU A 755 -19.62 11.75 23.43
CA LEU A 755 -18.29 11.95 22.86
C LEU A 755 -17.20 12.02 23.96
N LEU A 756 -17.51 12.68 25.08
CA LEU A 756 -16.59 12.84 26.22
C LEU A 756 -16.39 11.54 27.04
N THR A 757 -17.46 10.82 27.35
CA THR A 757 -17.44 9.79 28.40
C THR A 757 -17.39 8.35 27.88
N THR A 758 -17.68 8.11 26.59
CA THR A 758 -17.64 6.75 26.03
C THR A 758 -16.23 6.15 26.14
N ARG A 759 -16.13 4.88 26.52
CA ARG A 759 -14.82 4.20 26.57
C ARG A 759 -14.52 3.55 25.23
N THR A 760 -13.30 3.73 24.72
CA THR A 760 -12.84 3.02 23.52
C THR A 760 -11.50 2.31 23.77
N GLY A 761 -10.98 1.59 22.76
CA GLY A 761 -9.64 1.01 22.82
C GLY A 761 -8.51 2.03 23.02
N ALA A 762 -8.76 3.31 22.69
CA ALA A 762 -7.84 4.43 22.92
C ALA A 762 -8.02 5.10 24.30
N GLY A 763 -8.94 4.60 25.14
CA GLY A 763 -9.19 5.10 26.50
C GLY A 763 -10.44 5.96 26.63
N ASP A 764 -10.36 6.92 27.54
CA ASP A 764 -11.46 7.82 27.91
C ASP A 764 -11.02 9.26 27.58
N LEU A 765 -11.96 10.11 27.14
CA LEU A 765 -11.64 11.51 26.84
C LEU A 765 -11.64 12.34 28.13
N TYR A 766 -12.77 12.52 28.79
CA TYR A 766 -12.83 13.09 30.14
C TYR A 766 -14.02 12.53 30.91
N GLU A 767 -13.84 12.35 32.21
CA GLU A 767 -14.99 12.25 33.12
C GLU A 767 -15.59 13.65 33.27
N VAL A 768 -16.92 13.72 33.26
CA VAL A 768 -17.65 15.00 33.30
C VAL A 768 -18.55 15.01 34.53
N ASP A 769 -18.36 16.02 35.37
CA ASP A 769 -19.24 16.31 36.49
C ASP A 769 -20.19 17.46 36.12
N THR A 770 -21.48 17.24 36.32
CA THR A 770 -22.54 18.22 36.04
C THR A 770 -23.33 18.60 37.30
N ARG A 771 -22.81 18.27 38.49
CA ARG A 771 -23.52 18.45 39.77
C ARG A 771 -23.68 19.91 40.19
N LEU A 772 -22.83 20.82 39.68
CA LEU A 772 -22.86 22.25 40.01
C LEU A 772 -23.89 23.05 39.18
N ARG A 773 -24.74 22.37 38.40
CA ARG A 773 -25.86 23.01 37.70
C ARG A 773 -26.99 23.37 38.70
N PRO A 774 -27.88 24.33 38.35
CA PRO A 774 -29.02 24.69 39.18
C PRO A 774 -29.81 23.48 39.70
N SER A 775 -30.10 23.44 41.00
CA SER A 775 -30.81 22.31 41.66
C SER A 775 -30.09 20.95 41.59
N GLY A 776 -28.80 20.95 41.25
CA GLY A 776 -27.93 19.78 41.20
C GLY A 776 -28.53 18.63 40.38
N ARG A 777 -28.56 17.41 40.95
CA ARG A 777 -29.07 16.21 40.27
C ARG A 777 -30.55 16.29 39.89
N ALA A 778 -31.34 17.09 40.59
CA ALA A 778 -32.77 17.25 40.34
C ALA A 778 -33.08 18.30 39.26
N GLY A 779 -32.10 19.14 38.90
CA GLY A 779 -32.25 20.17 37.88
C GLY A 779 -32.11 19.66 36.45
N LEU A 780 -32.65 20.44 35.52
CA LEU A 780 -32.48 20.23 34.08
C LEU A 780 -31.00 20.22 33.72
N LEU A 781 -30.62 19.33 32.81
CA LEU A 781 -29.23 19.16 32.37
C LEU A 781 -28.73 20.33 31.51
N VAL A 782 -29.64 21.06 30.86
CA VAL A 782 -29.39 22.33 30.16
C VAL A 782 -30.41 23.34 30.65
N SER A 783 -30.00 24.57 30.95
CA SER A 783 -30.89 25.66 31.37
C SER A 783 -30.79 26.87 30.45
N SER A 784 -31.85 27.67 30.34
CA SER A 784 -31.76 28.96 29.67
C SER A 784 -30.93 29.94 30.52
N PHE A 785 -30.31 30.94 29.89
CA PHE A 785 -29.64 32.02 30.61
C PHE A 785 -30.56 32.75 31.58
N GLU A 786 -31.83 32.96 31.21
CA GLU A 786 -32.82 33.59 32.08
C GLU A 786 -33.09 32.75 33.33
N ALA A 787 -33.35 31.46 33.16
CA ALA A 787 -33.60 30.54 34.28
C ALA A 787 -32.37 30.40 35.18
N PHE A 788 -31.17 30.35 34.60
CA PHE A 788 -29.92 30.31 35.36
C PHE A 788 -29.72 31.60 36.18
N ALA A 789 -29.92 32.77 35.57
CA ALA A 789 -29.79 34.05 36.25
C ALA A 789 -30.83 34.24 37.37
N GLU A 790 -32.07 33.79 37.15
CA GLU A 790 -33.11 33.83 38.17
C GLU A 790 -32.78 32.89 39.34
N TYR A 791 -32.35 31.66 39.07
CA TYR A 791 -31.89 30.73 40.10
C TYR A 791 -30.76 31.32 40.95
N GLN A 792 -29.73 31.86 40.29
CA GLN A 792 -28.57 32.45 40.98
C GLN A 792 -28.93 33.63 41.87
N ARG A 793 -29.94 34.43 41.50
CA ARG A 793 -30.38 35.59 42.30
C ARG A 793 -31.31 35.23 43.44
N SER A 794 -32.14 34.20 43.28
CA SER A 794 -33.30 33.98 44.16
C SER A 794 -33.26 32.68 44.96
N GLN A 795 -32.50 31.68 44.52
CA GLN A 795 -32.54 30.31 45.05
C GLN A 795 -31.17 29.72 45.39
N ALA A 796 -30.10 30.22 44.78
CA ALA A 796 -28.75 29.72 45.02
C ALA A 796 -28.29 29.98 46.46
N TRP A 797 -27.61 28.99 47.03
CA TRP A 797 -26.97 29.08 48.34
C TRP A 797 -25.64 29.84 48.24
N THR A 798 -25.15 30.37 49.35
CA THR A 798 -23.87 31.11 49.40
C THR A 798 -22.66 30.32 48.91
N TRP A 799 -22.68 28.98 48.95
CA TRP A 799 -21.57 28.16 48.44
C TRP A 799 -21.61 27.96 46.91
N GLU A 800 -22.74 28.27 46.26
CA GLU A 800 -22.91 28.23 44.81
C GLU A 800 -22.47 29.55 44.13
N HIS A 801 -22.36 30.64 44.92
CA HIS A 801 -21.77 31.93 44.52
C HIS A 801 -20.27 31.91 44.73
#